data_AF-A0A5P9NNT1-F1
#
_entry.id   AF-A0A5P9NNT1-F1
#
_cell.length_a   1.000
_cell.length_b   1.000
_cell.length_c   1.000
_cell.angle_alpha   90.00
_cell.angle_beta   90.00
_cell.angle_gamma   90.00
#
_symmetry.space_group_name_H-M   'P 1'
#
loop_
_entity.id
_entity.type
_entity.pdbx_description
1 polymer ?
#
loop_
_entity_poly.entity_id
_entity_poly.type
_entity_poly.pdbx_seq_one_letter_code
_entity_poly.pdbx_strand_id
1 'polypeptide(L)'
;MNRTKLYSAVAAGLLLSTGYSAQSQAQSCVLEVAKGATIVGATNEDFLVIEQGCKIHAEGTAEQPINFTANQAVTGDVESNARGLWGGLVINGIAPINDCPEGIAGGTAECTKEGEANSGLFGGDDPADSSGVLKYVVVSYAGSNVDPENQLNGIAFQGVGSGTEVDFVQVHNNLDDGIEFFGGTVSASHVVLTGNGDDSLDWTDGWQGSIQYLYMEQIDSGDNLIEADNREGDENAEPRSLPNITNMSGYGLGGENGLRFRRGTGIHLTNSFVVDAGTCLRIGGESRNLLGSDLTIAGTSFGCTETHKDDDDGAVEVYLDSAEEVSQTGGQVDPVTPSGDFESAPFIGAFGGDDWTASWTVAGSVSNGGGDQPSTGCPDGTTENGDINGVSSCLLPSSITSDLTLSSGNYYVLDGKVVVGGDNADSATLTVNAGVTIVGDDADDFLVISRGSQIVANGTANAPVTMTGLADVDGSGVSDATRGLWGGLVINGNAPINDCPEGAVGGTDQCTKEGEANSGLFGGSDASDSSGSLNYLVVKYAGSNVDPENQLNGIAFQGVGSGTEVDFVQVHNNLDDGIEFFGGSVSAKHVVLTGNADDSLDWTDGWQGNIQFLVINQAADSADNGIEADNREGDENATPRSMPMIANMSIVGNPGERGVRFRRGTGIRMYNTYITDNATCIDVDGDTSNGLLGTEILFDGVSFNCPEVVDGDNPDLQSYLDSLGNVSQTGGSVTPVNLDGMGNFETVDFIGATDPANDWTEGWAFGDIDTGSPDFPAEPAGCPDGTTDGSPINGTPTCLMPETILSDMHLTSGNFYILSGKVVVGGDNTDSATLTLDAGTTVVGNDAEDFLVISRGSQIVANGTATAPVTLTGLADVDGSNLSDSTRGLWGGLVINGNAPINDCPEGAEGGTVECTKEGEANSGLFGGADAFDSSGSLNYLVVKYAGSNVDPENQLNGIAFQGVGSGTMVDYIQVHNNLDDGIEFFGGTVDAMHVVLTGNADDSLDWTDGWQGRMQYVHIVQADDSADNGIEADNREGDENAAPRSNPTIANMSILGNTGERGIRLRRGTGADLYNVMVGGSATCLDVDGDTSIGLIGMDINIESASFGCSEVVDGDNPDLQTYLDGAVNVTQDGSIPPAATLPSDGFFEASDVVGSDFDSWKGSWVFGL
;
A
#
# COMPACT_ATOMS: atom_id res chain seq x y z
N MET A 1 51.28 -6.24 30.00
CA MET A 1 50.76 -6.94 28.82
C MET A 1 50.32 -8.34 29.23
N ASN A 2 49.34 -8.44 30.13
CA ASN A 2 48.71 -9.71 30.47
C ASN A 2 47.48 -9.82 29.58
N ARG A 3 47.64 -10.39 28.38
CA ARG A 3 46.52 -10.85 27.55
C ARG A 3 46.06 -12.19 28.12
N THR A 4 44.90 -12.25 28.75
CA THR A 4 44.34 -13.52 29.23
C THR A 4 43.42 -14.08 28.15
N LYS A 5 43.97 -14.84 27.19
CA LYS A 5 43.17 -15.64 26.26
C LYS A 5 42.42 -16.72 27.07
N LEU A 6 41.10 -16.61 27.18
CA LEU A 6 40.25 -17.56 27.89
C LEU A 6 40.11 -18.85 27.07
N TYR A 7 40.97 -19.84 27.34
CA TYR A 7 40.68 -21.24 26.99
C TYR A 7 39.90 -21.90 28.14
N SER A 8 38.64 -22.24 27.86
CA SER A 8 37.77 -23.22 28.54
C SER A 8 37.26 -22.92 29.97
N ALA A 9 35.96 -22.63 30.07
CA ALA A 9 35.06 -23.19 31.07
C ALA A 9 34.06 -24.01 30.25
N VAL A 10 33.97 -25.35 30.34
CA VAL A 10 33.17 -26.07 31.33
C VAL A 10 33.80 -27.44 31.62
N ALA A 11 34.13 -27.70 32.89
CA ALA A 11 33.73 -28.86 33.68
C ALA A 11 34.71 -29.05 34.86
N ALA A 12 34.14 -29.14 36.07
CA ALA A 12 34.87 -29.28 37.31
C ALA A 12 35.83 -30.47 37.33
N GLY A 13 37.14 -30.17 37.32
CA GLY A 13 38.22 -30.94 37.94
C GLY A 13 38.81 -32.14 37.18
N LEU A 14 40.01 -31.99 36.61
CA LEU A 14 41.11 -32.97 36.73
C LEU A 14 42.46 -32.40 36.22
N LEU A 15 43.55 -33.01 36.70
CA LEU A 15 44.94 -32.56 36.62
C LEU A 15 45.55 -32.40 35.22
N LEU A 16 46.39 -31.36 35.12
CA LEU A 16 47.39 -31.11 34.08
C LEU A 16 48.38 -32.27 33.92
N SER A 17 48.65 -32.68 32.68
CA SER A 17 49.97 -33.16 32.28
C SER A 17 50.33 -32.66 30.88
N THR A 18 51.61 -32.41 30.70
CA THR A 18 52.26 -31.51 29.73
C THR A 18 52.40 -32.04 28.30
N GLY A 19 52.22 -31.15 27.33
CA GLY A 19 53.02 -31.00 26.10
C GLY A 19 52.47 -31.66 24.83
N TYR A 20 52.28 -30.88 23.75
CA TYR A 20 52.65 -31.29 22.39
C TYR A 20 52.72 -30.09 21.43
N SER A 21 53.61 -30.21 20.45
CA SER A 21 54.03 -29.21 19.46
C SER A 21 53.29 -29.33 18.13
N ALA A 22 53.20 -28.19 17.43
CA ALA A 22 53.01 -27.94 16.00
C ALA A 22 52.69 -29.09 15.00
N GLN A 23 51.75 -28.73 14.10
CA GLN A 23 51.35 -29.30 12.80
C GLN A 23 50.17 -30.29 12.75
N SER A 24 49.15 -29.85 12.01
CA SER A 24 48.09 -30.58 11.29
C SER A 24 47.11 -31.42 12.11
N GLN A 25 46.02 -30.80 12.53
CA GLN A 25 44.63 -31.29 12.45
C GLN A 25 43.73 -30.12 12.85
N ALA A 26 42.83 -29.69 11.94
CA ALA A 26 41.82 -28.69 12.24
C ALA A 26 40.95 -29.22 13.39
N GLN A 27 41.12 -28.63 14.56
CA GLN A 27 40.29 -28.88 15.74
C GLN A 27 39.28 -27.74 15.74
N SER A 28 38.01 -28.04 15.52
CA SER A 28 36.92 -27.05 15.59
C SER A 28 36.98 -26.34 16.95
N CYS A 29 37.17 -25.01 16.96
CA CYS A 29 37.09 -24.20 18.16
C CYS A 29 35.69 -23.55 18.22
N VAL A 30 34.85 -24.04 19.13
CA VAL A 30 33.51 -23.50 19.40
C VAL A 30 33.39 -23.18 20.89
N LEU A 31 32.96 -21.97 21.25
CA LEU A 31 32.61 -21.57 22.60
C LEU A 31 31.12 -21.81 22.83
N GLU A 32 30.78 -22.89 23.53
CA GLU A 32 29.39 -23.20 23.92
C GLU A 32 29.02 -22.45 25.21
N VAL A 33 27.97 -21.65 25.16
CA VAL A 33 27.45 -20.89 26.30
C VAL A 33 26.05 -21.40 26.65
N ALA A 34 25.88 -21.88 27.88
CA ALA A 34 24.60 -22.43 28.32
C ALA A 34 23.53 -21.34 28.51
N LYS A 35 22.28 -21.65 28.17
CA LYS A 35 21.08 -20.86 28.47
C LYS A 35 21.09 -20.33 29.91
N GLY A 36 20.83 -19.03 30.09
CA GLY A 36 20.84 -18.35 31.38
C GLY A 36 22.22 -18.14 32.01
N ALA A 37 23.31 -18.39 31.29
CA ALA A 37 24.66 -18.16 31.82
C ALA A 37 24.95 -16.66 31.99
N THR A 38 25.70 -16.32 33.04
CA THR A 38 26.29 -14.99 33.22
C THR A 38 27.81 -15.08 33.10
N ILE A 39 28.37 -14.36 32.13
CA ILE A 39 29.79 -14.26 31.83
C ILE A 39 30.24 -12.87 32.26
N VAL A 40 31.38 -12.81 32.96
CA VAL A 40 31.74 -11.63 33.74
C VAL A 40 33.15 -11.16 33.40
N GLY A 41 33.28 -9.91 32.95
CA GLY A 41 34.55 -9.17 32.94
C GLY A 41 34.90 -8.73 34.36
N ALA A 42 36.09 -9.10 34.85
CA ALA A 42 36.48 -8.84 36.23
C ALA A 42 36.98 -7.39 36.43
N THR A 43 37.53 -6.80 35.37
CA THR A 43 38.12 -5.47 35.33
C THR A 43 37.83 -4.80 33.99
N ASN A 44 38.08 -3.50 33.91
CA ASN A 44 38.01 -2.71 32.67
C ASN A 44 39.18 -2.98 31.69
N GLU A 45 39.97 -4.04 31.92
CA GLU A 45 40.99 -4.53 30.99
C GLU A 45 40.56 -5.87 30.34
N ASP A 46 39.45 -6.47 30.78
CA ASP A 46 38.98 -7.78 30.32
C ASP A 46 37.95 -7.64 29.18
N PHE A 47 38.11 -8.43 28.13
CA PHE A 47 37.19 -8.54 26.98
C PHE A 47 37.25 -9.96 26.39
N LEU A 48 36.23 -10.34 25.63
CA LEU A 48 36.13 -11.66 25.01
C LEU A 48 36.40 -11.58 23.51
N VAL A 49 37.27 -12.45 22.99
CA VAL A 49 37.58 -12.53 21.56
C VAL A 49 37.25 -13.90 21.02
N ILE A 50 36.49 -13.95 19.93
CA ILE A 50 36.33 -15.11 19.06
C ILE A 50 37.27 -14.92 17.88
N GLU A 51 38.36 -15.69 17.86
CA GLU A 51 39.38 -15.58 16.80
C GLU A 51 38.84 -16.09 15.46
N GLN A 52 39.38 -15.55 14.37
CA GLN A 52 39.07 -15.95 13.00
C GLN A 52 39.08 -17.47 12.80
N GLY A 53 37.97 -18.01 12.29
CA GLY A 53 37.75 -19.45 12.09
C GLY A 53 37.27 -20.22 13.32
N CYS A 54 37.07 -19.56 14.47
CA CYS A 54 36.36 -20.10 15.63
C CYS A 54 34.90 -19.62 15.65
N LYS A 55 34.07 -20.30 16.45
CA LYS A 55 32.65 -19.94 16.62
C LYS A 55 32.27 -19.68 18.07
N ILE A 56 31.28 -18.84 18.30
CA ILE A 56 30.53 -18.76 19.56
C ILE A 56 29.13 -19.33 19.36
N HIS A 57 28.67 -20.16 20.29
CA HIS A 57 27.30 -20.66 20.31
C HIS A 57 26.67 -20.23 21.62
N ALA A 58 26.01 -19.08 21.60
CA ALA A 58 25.32 -18.47 22.72
C ALA A 58 23.84 -18.32 22.37
N GLU A 59 23.11 -19.42 22.52
CA GLU A 59 21.67 -19.47 22.25
C GLU A 59 20.90 -19.55 23.59
N GLY A 60 20.37 -18.42 24.03
CA GLY A 60 19.52 -18.25 25.22
C GLY A 60 18.04 -18.58 24.96
N THR A 61 17.17 -18.15 25.87
CA THR A 61 15.72 -18.01 25.63
C THR A 61 15.23 -16.74 26.30
N ALA A 62 14.00 -16.32 26.01
CA ALA A 62 13.43 -15.13 26.64
C ALA A 62 13.42 -15.22 28.19
N GLU A 63 13.17 -16.40 28.77
CA GLU A 63 13.18 -16.63 30.22
C GLU A 63 14.57 -16.88 30.80
N GLN A 64 15.54 -17.24 29.95
CA GLN A 64 16.91 -17.57 30.34
C GLN A 64 17.92 -16.89 29.41
N PRO A 65 17.94 -15.54 29.36
CA PRO A 65 18.88 -14.81 28.51
C PRO A 65 20.32 -15.02 28.98
N ILE A 66 21.25 -15.07 28.03
CA ILE A 66 22.69 -15.13 28.32
C ILE A 66 23.17 -13.70 28.57
N ASN A 67 23.86 -13.49 29.68
CA ASN A 67 24.30 -12.17 30.11
C ASN A 67 25.83 -12.07 30.08
N PHE A 68 26.38 -11.20 29.24
CA PHE A 68 27.77 -10.76 29.30
C PHE A 68 27.84 -9.40 30.00
N THR A 69 28.52 -9.32 31.14
CA THR A 69 28.46 -8.13 31.99
C THR A 69 29.72 -7.92 32.83
N ALA A 70 29.77 -6.84 33.61
CA ALA A 70 30.85 -6.56 34.54
C ALA A 70 30.62 -7.20 35.92
N ASN A 71 31.70 -7.51 36.64
CA ASN A 71 31.63 -8.11 37.97
C ASN A 71 30.85 -7.25 38.97
N GLN A 72 30.95 -5.92 38.82
CA GLN A 72 30.25 -4.93 39.64
C GLN A 72 28.73 -5.06 39.53
N ALA A 73 28.20 -5.38 38.34
CA ALA A 73 26.77 -5.56 38.13
C ALA A 73 26.25 -6.80 38.87
N VAL A 74 27.03 -7.89 38.87
CA VAL A 74 26.69 -9.14 39.58
C VAL A 74 26.79 -8.98 41.10
N THR A 75 27.67 -8.12 41.61
CA THR A 75 27.79 -7.85 43.06
C THR A 75 26.80 -6.80 43.56
N GLY A 76 26.07 -6.12 42.66
CA GLY A 76 25.11 -5.06 42.99
C GLY A 76 25.76 -3.72 43.33
N ASP A 77 27.00 -3.50 42.88
CA ASP A 77 27.80 -2.28 43.13
C ASP A 77 27.89 -1.40 41.86
N VAL A 78 26.79 -1.25 41.10
CA VAL A 78 26.76 -0.49 39.84
C VAL A 78 25.68 0.59 39.88
N GLU A 79 26.02 1.80 39.45
CA GLU A 79 25.06 2.89 39.24
C GLU A 79 24.33 2.67 37.90
N SER A 80 23.11 3.19 37.76
CA SER A 80 22.26 2.92 36.59
C SER A 80 22.80 3.46 35.26
N ASN A 81 23.75 4.40 35.28
CA ASN A 81 24.41 4.97 34.10
C ASN A 81 25.92 4.69 34.07
N ALA A 82 26.38 3.69 34.82
CA ALA A 82 27.78 3.26 34.71
C ALA A 82 28.05 2.71 33.31
N ARG A 83 29.25 2.94 32.77
CA ARG A 83 29.70 2.46 31.45
C ARG A 83 31.18 2.09 31.52
N GLY A 84 31.68 1.28 30.58
CA GLY A 84 33.12 1.01 30.44
C GLY A 84 33.73 0.20 31.58
N LEU A 85 32.94 -0.68 32.20
CA LEU A 85 33.39 -1.50 33.33
C LEU A 85 34.17 -2.74 32.89
N TRP A 86 34.04 -3.12 31.62
CA TRP A 86 34.79 -4.16 30.90
C TRP A 86 34.77 -3.85 29.38
N GLY A 87 35.50 -4.61 28.58
CA GLY A 87 35.77 -4.26 27.17
C GLY A 87 34.87 -4.89 26.12
N GLY A 88 33.83 -5.64 26.47
CA GLY A 88 32.87 -6.17 25.48
C GLY A 88 33.31 -7.43 24.73
N LEU A 89 32.64 -7.68 23.61
CA LEU A 89 32.80 -8.86 22.76
C LEU A 89 33.37 -8.47 21.39
N VAL A 90 34.38 -9.20 20.93
CA VAL A 90 34.97 -9.04 19.59
C VAL A 90 34.89 -10.37 18.85
N ILE A 91 34.30 -10.37 17.66
CA ILE A 91 34.12 -11.57 16.82
C ILE A 91 34.81 -11.34 15.48
N ASN A 92 35.85 -12.13 15.21
CA ASN A 92 36.60 -12.05 13.95
C ASN A 92 36.14 -13.16 13.00
N GLY A 93 35.67 -12.79 11.82
CA GLY A 93 35.29 -13.70 10.76
C GLY A 93 36.23 -13.64 9.54
N ILE A 94 35.86 -14.37 8.49
CA ILE A 94 36.57 -14.45 7.20
C ILE A 94 35.78 -13.83 6.03
N ALA A 95 34.73 -13.07 6.33
CA ALA A 95 33.90 -12.42 5.32
C ALA A 95 34.58 -11.18 4.70
N PRO A 96 34.13 -10.75 3.50
CA PRO A 96 34.67 -9.59 2.78
C PRO A 96 34.77 -8.31 3.61
N ILE A 97 35.91 -7.63 3.49
CA ILE A 97 36.11 -6.25 3.96
C ILE A 97 36.74 -5.43 2.83
N ASN A 98 36.74 -4.10 2.97
CA ASN A 98 37.35 -3.19 1.98
C ASN A 98 38.62 -2.47 2.49
N ASP A 99 38.95 -2.55 3.78
CA ASP A 99 40.19 -2.00 4.33
C ASP A 99 41.34 -3.01 4.33
N CYS A 100 42.00 -3.09 3.18
CA CYS A 100 43.05 -4.07 2.92
C CYS A 100 44.48 -3.50 3.03
N PRO A 101 45.50 -4.38 3.16
CA PRO A 101 46.90 -4.00 2.95
C PRO A 101 47.15 -3.32 1.60
N GLU A 102 48.14 -2.43 1.53
CA GLU A 102 48.45 -1.63 0.33
C GLU A 102 48.56 -2.49 -0.94
N GLY A 103 47.71 -2.19 -1.94
CA GLY A 103 47.70 -2.85 -3.25
C GLY A 103 46.86 -4.14 -3.33
N ILE A 104 46.16 -4.51 -2.25
CA ILE A 104 45.19 -5.61 -2.23
C ILE A 104 43.78 -5.02 -2.45
N ALA A 105 42.97 -5.70 -3.26
CA ALA A 105 41.58 -5.32 -3.51
C ALA A 105 40.67 -5.90 -2.42
N GLY A 106 39.59 -5.20 -2.07
CA GLY A 106 38.59 -5.67 -1.12
C GLY A 106 37.87 -6.92 -1.57
N GLY A 107 37.32 -7.65 -0.60
CA GLY A 107 36.65 -8.95 -0.80
C GLY A 107 37.54 -10.08 -1.32
N THR A 108 38.87 -9.96 -1.23
CA THR A 108 39.81 -11.04 -1.57
C THR A 108 40.30 -11.75 -0.31
N ALA A 109 40.71 -13.02 -0.43
CA ALA A 109 41.28 -13.79 0.68
C ALA A 109 42.49 -13.11 1.34
N GLU A 110 43.24 -12.29 0.59
CA GLU A 110 44.38 -11.53 1.09
C GLU A 110 43.99 -10.20 1.76
N CYS A 111 42.74 -9.75 1.63
CA CYS A 111 42.22 -8.57 2.28
C CYS A 111 41.87 -8.87 3.75
N THR A 112 42.89 -8.77 4.60
CA THR A 112 42.75 -8.99 6.05
C THR A 112 43.33 -7.82 6.83
N LYS A 113 42.71 -7.49 7.97
CA LYS A 113 43.12 -6.41 8.88
C LYS A 113 43.30 -6.94 10.30
N GLU A 114 44.17 -6.30 11.09
CA GLU A 114 44.25 -6.60 12.52
C GLU A 114 43.08 -5.92 13.23
N GLY A 115 42.29 -6.71 13.93
CA GLY A 115 41.12 -6.26 14.68
C GLY A 115 41.47 -5.42 15.89
N GLU A 116 40.44 -4.74 16.39
CA GLU A 116 40.53 -3.82 17.51
C GLU A 116 41.22 -4.43 18.74
N ALA A 117 41.94 -3.58 19.47
CA ALA A 117 42.77 -4.00 20.61
C ALA A 117 43.76 -5.15 20.32
N ASN A 118 44.12 -5.38 19.04
CA ASN A 118 44.90 -6.53 18.57
C ASN A 118 44.22 -7.88 18.91
N SER A 119 42.91 -7.97 18.65
CA SER A 119 42.07 -9.16 18.81
C SER A 119 42.52 -10.32 17.92
N GLY A 120 43.14 -10.01 16.78
CA GLY A 120 43.63 -10.96 15.78
C GLY A 120 43.26 -10.50 14.37
N LEU A 121 43.63 -11.27 13.35
CA LEU A 121 43.23 -10.96 11.98
C LEU A 121 41.73 -11.19 11.79
N PHE A 122 41.12 -10.40 10.90
CA PHE A 122 39.77 -10.61 10.37
C PHE A 122 39.73 -10.20 8.90
N GLY A 123 38.64 -10.55 8.20
CA GLY A 123 38.46 -10.30 6.77
C GLY A 123 38.88 -11.48 5.88
N GLY A 124 38.35 -11.51 4.67
CA GLY A 124 38.63 -12.55 3.67
C GLY A 124 37.71 -12.45 2.45
N ASP A 125 37.37 -13.59 1.85
CA ASP A 125 36.55 -13.71 0.64
C ASP A 125 35.32 -14.62 0.81
N ASP A 126 34.95 -14.99 2.04
CA ASP A 126 33.82 -15.89 2.30
C ASP A 126 32.62 -15.15 2.91
N PRO A 127 31.72 -14.60 2.09
CA PRO A 127 30.53 -13.91 2.60
C PRO A 127 29.57 -14.84 3.36
N ALA A 128 29.69 -16.16 3.21
CA ALA A 128 28.86 -17.13 3.93
C ALA A 128 29.51 -17.61 5.24
N ASP A 129 30.59 -16.95 5.70
CA ASP A 129 31.25 -17.30 6.96
C ASP A 129 30.26 -17.36 8.12
N SER A 130 30.46 -18.34 8.98
CA SER A 130 29.63 -18.57 10.16
C SER A 130 30.51 -18.54 11.40
N SER A 131 30.51 -17.39 12.07
CA SER A 131 31.15 -17.18 13.37
C SER A 131 30.28 -17.68 14.54
N GLY A 132 29.11 -18.27 14.25
CA GLY A 132 28.28 -19.00 15.19
C GLY A 132 26.89 -18.39 15.40
N VAL A 133 26.40 -18.37 16.63
CA VAL A 133 25.04 -17.97 17.02
C VAL A 133 25.10 -17.07 18.26
N LEU A 134 24.42 -15.93 18.18
CA LEU A 134 24.04 -15.07 19.30
C LEU A 134 22.52 -14.94 19.30
N LYS A 135 21.84 -15.62 20.23
CA LYS A 135 20.38 -15.57 20.37
C LYS A 135 19.96 -15.32 21.82
N TYR A 136 19.10 -14.34 22.11
CA TYR A 136 18.74 -13.93 23.47
C TYR A 136 19.97 -13.63 24.34
N VAL A 137 20.78 -12.69 23.85
CA VAL A 137 22.04 -12.27 24.48
C VAL A 137 21.95 -10.82 24.93
N VAL A 138 22.36 -10.57 26.17
CA VAL A 138 22.46 -9.22 26.75
C VAL A 138 23.92 -8.92 27.07
N VAL A 139 24.47 -7.88 26.45
CA VAL A 139 25.78 -7.31 26.76
C VAL A 139 25.57 -6.00 27.50
N SER A 140 26.10 -5.85 28.71
CA SER A 140 25.90 -4.61 29.48
C SER A 140 27.17 -4.06 30.11
N TYR A 141 27.23 -2.73 30.22
CA TYR A 141 28.30 -2.00 30.89
C TYR A 141 29.70 -2.19 30.27
N ALA A 142 29.75 -2.53 28.99
CA ALA A 142 30.98 -2.71 28.21
C ALA A 142 31.54 -1.34 27.76
N GLY A 143 32.49 -1.31 26.83
CA GLY A 143 32.95 -0.05 26.25
C GLY A 143 34.34 0.42 26.68
N SER A 144 35.05 -0.35 27.52
CA SER A 144 36.23 0.18 28.20
C SER A 144 37.41 0.41 27.25
N ASN A 145 38.16 1.49 27.48
CA ASN A 145 39.44 1.74 26.81
C ASN A 145 40.53 0.77 27.33
N VAL A 146 40.72 -0.36 26.63
CA VAL A 146 41.65 -1.43 27.01
C VAL A 146 43.09 -1.23 26.51
N ASP A 147 43.30 -0.32 25.55
CA ASP A 147 44.61 0.10 25.03
C ASP A 147 44.53 1.60 24.68
N PRO A 148 45.48 2.48 25.07
CA PRO A 148 45.45 3.93 24.83
C PRO A 148 45.04 4.45 23.44
N GLU A 149 45.05 3.61 22.41
CA GLU A 149 44.70 3.96 21.03
C GLU A 149 43.32 3.42 20.59
N ASN A 150 42.70 2.48 21.31
CA ASN A 150 41.43 1.87 20.92
C ASN A 150 40.46 1.78 22.13
N GLN A 151 39.30 2.40 21.97
CA GLN A 151 38.12 2.07 22.77
C GLN A 151 37.48 0.81 22.13
N LEU A 152 36.76 0.01 22.92
CA LEU A 152 36.15 -1.22 22.41
C LEU A 152 34.65 -1.07 22.50
N ASN A 153 33.93 -1.62 21.54
CA ASN A 153 32.48 -1.58 21.48
C ASN A 153 31.80 -2.57 22.44
N GLY A 154 30.47 -2.49 22.54
CA GLY A 154 29.71 -3.52 23.22
C GLY A 154 29.89 -4.87 22.52
N ILE A 155 29.63 -4.87 21.21
CA ILE A 155 29.95 -5.99 20.31
C ILE A 155 30.61 -5.43 19.03
N ALA A 156 31.79 -5.93 18.70
CA ALA A 156 32.46 -5.66 17.42
C ALA A 156 32.36 -6.88 16.50
N PHE A 157 31.64 -6.75 15.38
CA PHE A 157 31.58 -7.75 14.32
C PHE A 157 32.62 -7.42 13.25
N GLN A 158 33.71 -8.19 13.21
CA GLN A 158 34.85 -7.90 12.35
C GLN A 158 34.91 -8.91 11.21
N GLY A 159 34.45 -8.53 10.01
CA GLY A 159 34.42 -9.39 8.83
C GLY A 159 33.60 -10.67 9.06
N VAL A 160 32.44 -10.55 9.70
CA VAL A 160 31.57 -11.70 10.04
C VAL A 160 30.57 -11.92 8.90
N GLY A 161 30.39 -13.19 8.51
CA GLY A 161 29.56 -13.56 7.36
C GLY A 161 28.10 -13.85 7.68
N SER A 162 27.29 -13.98 6.63
CA SER A 162 25.84 -14.23 6.68
C SER A 162 25.46 -15.60 7.23
N GLY A 163 26.42 -16.53 7.36
CA GLY A 163 26.20 -17.80 8.04
C GLY A 163 26.16 -17.70 9.57
N THR A 164 26.29 -16.49 10.13
CA THR A 164 26.24 -16.21 11.57
C THR A 164 24.83 -15.78 11.96
N GLU A 165 24.20 -16.43 12.94
CA GLU A 165 22.89 -16.04 13.45
C GLU A 165 23.06 -14.99 14.56
N VAL A 166 22.41 -13.83 14.39
CA VAL A 166 22.34 -12.76 15.39
C VAL A 166 20.88 -12.35 15.52
N ASP A 167 20.24 -12.74 16.62
CA ASP A 167 18.80 -12.51 16.83
C ASP A 167 18.51 -12.30 18.32
N PHE A 168 17.60 -11.39 18.69
CA PHE A 168 17.33 -11.04 20.09
C PHE A 168 18.62 -10.68 20.86
N VAL A 169 19.31 -9.62 20.42
CA VAL A 169 20.55 -9.15 21.03
C VAL A 169 20.38 -7.76 21.60
N GLN A 170 20.73 -7.59 22.87
CA GLN A 170 20.76 -6.28 23.52
C GLN A 170 22.18 -5.86 23.87
N VAL A 171 22.52 -4.60 23.57
CA VAL A 171 23.64 -3.89 24.18
C VAL A 171 23.11 -2.74 25.03
N HIS A 172 23.51 -2.69 26.29
CA HIS A 172 23.01 -1.73 27.26
C HIS A 172 24.13 -1.02 28.01
N ASN A 173 24.09 0.31 28.06
CA ASN A 173 25.05 1.14 28.80
C ASN A 173 26.51 0.87 28.40
N ASN A 174 26.80 0.83 27.09
CA ASN A 174 28.17 0.81 26.61
C ASN A 174 28.83 2.19 26.74
N LEU A 175 30.15 2.28 26.97
CA LEU A 175 30.85 3.58 27.00
C LEU A 175 31.11 4.16 25.62
N ASP A 176 31.45 3.28 24.68
CA ASP A 176 31.70 3.51 23.26
C ASP A 176 30.43 3.08 22.49
N ASP A 177 30.56 2.57 21.27
CA ASP A 177 29.41 2.19 20.47
C ASP A 177 28.72 0.93 20.99
N GLY A 178 27.39 0.87 20.83
CA GLY A 178 26.64 -0.33 21.18
C GLY A 178 27.12 -1.54 20.38
N ILE A 179 26.96 -1.47 19.07
CA ILE A 179 27.47 -2.45 18.11
C ILE A 179 28.24 -1.71 17.02
N GLU A 180 29.39 -2.24 16.61
CA GLU A 180 30.11 -1.77 15.42
C GLU A 180 30.36 -2.92 14.43
N PHE A 181 30.05 -2.70 13.16
CA PHE A 181 30.36 -3.60 12.05
C PHE A 181 31.57 -3.14 11.26
N PHE A 182 32.63 -3.96 11.23
CA PHE A 182 33.81 -3.76 10.40
C PHE A 182 33.77 -4.71 9.21
N GLY A 183 33.09 -4.29 8.14
CA GLY A 183 32.84 -5.11 6.95
C GLY A 183 32.04 -6.39 7.25
N GLY A 184 32.00 -7.29 6.28
CA GLY A 184 31.26 -8.54 6.35
C GLY A 184 29.82 -8.43 5.83
N THR A 185 29.06 -9.50 6.03
CA THR A 185 27.72 -9.72 5.44
C THR A 185 26.74 -10.28 6.47
N VAL A 186 27.11 -10.28 7.76
CA VAL A 186 26.24 -10.72 8.84
C VAL A 186 25.01 -9.82 8.95
N SER A 187 23.84 -10.44 9.00
CA SER A 187 22.56 -9.78 9.26
C SER A 187 22.11 -10.06 10.70
N ALA A 188 21.23 -9.21 11.23
CA ALA A 188 20.67 -9.36 12.55
C ALA A 188 19.15 -9.09 12.59
N SER A 189 18.45 -9.65 13.57
CA SER A 189 17.06 -9.28 13.88
C SER A 189 16.84 -9.06 15.38
N HIS A 190 15.81 -8.32 15.75
CA HIS A 190 15.44 -8.04 17.14
C HIS A 190 16.61 -7.48 17.98
N VAL A 191 17.14 -6.34 17.55
CA VAL A 191 18.32 -5.70 18.16
C VAL A 191 17.91 -4.53 19.05
N VAL A 192 18.46 -4.46 20.27
CA VAL A 192 18.13 -3.44 21.28
C VAL A 192 19.40 -2.73 21.74
N LEU A 193 19.49 -1.41 21.52
CA LEU A 193 20.68 -0.62 21.86
C LEU A 193 20.27 0.55 22.77
N THR A 194 20.58 0.47 24.06
CA THR A 194 20.04 1.45 25.01
C THR A 194 21.10 2.04 25.94
N GLY A 195 21.14 3.37 25.99
CA GLY A 195 22.04 4.14 26.84
C GLY A 195 23.53 3.99 26.52
N ASN A 196 23.89 3.78 25.24
CA ASN A 196 25.29 3.81 24.82
C ASN A 196 25.85 5.24 24.92
N GLY A 197 27.14 5.33 25.23
CA GLY A 197 27.81 6.58 25.60
C GLY A 197 28.25 7.43 24.41
N ASP A 198 28.51 6.78 23.28
CA ASP A 198 28.89 7.35 22.00
C ASP A 198 27.80 7.03 20.96
N ASP A 199 28.07 6.27 19.90
CA ASP A 199 27.06 5.89 18.92
C ASP A 199 26.23 4.69 19.39
N SER A 200 24.98 4.59 18.95
CA SER A 200 24.21 3.36 19.26
C SER A 200 24.67 2.23 18.35
N LEU A 201 24.73 2.49 17.04
CA LEU A 201 25.20 1.59 15.99
C LEU A 201 26.20 2.32 15.09
N ASP A 202 27.33 1.69 14.78
CA ASP A 202 28.32 2.16 13.81
C ASP A 202 28.65 1.07 12.77
N TRP A 203 29.03 1.46 11.56
CA TRP A 203 29.67 0.59 10.59
C TRP A 203 30.70 1.27 9.71
N THR A 204 31.67 0.46 9.27
CA THR A 204 32.72 0.82 8.35
C THR A 204 33.22 -0.40 7.57
N ASP A 205 34.27 -0.21 6.77
CA ASP A 205 35.04 -1.24 6.08
C ASP A 205 34.23 -2.16 5.13
N GLY A 206 33.07 -1.72 4.63
CA GLY A 206 32.33 -2.38 3.56
C GLY A 206 31.26 -3.36 4.02
N TRP A 207 30.52 -3.07 5.09
CA TRP A 207 29.49 -3.96 5.62
C TRP A 207 28.22 -3.98 4.74
N GLN A 208 27.75 -5.18 4.41
CA GLN A 208 26.63 -5.41 3.47
C GLN A 208 25.50 -6.26 4.08
N GLY A 209 25.42 -6.32 5.41
CA GLY A 209 24.38 -7.05 6.10
C GLY A 209 23.05 -6.29 6.21
N SER A 210 22.06 -6.93 6.82
CA SER A 210 20.75 -6.34 7.05
C SER A 210 20.36 -6.35 8.53
N ILE A 211 19.52 -5.40 8.98
CA ILE A 211 18.91 -5.42 10.32
C ILE A 211 17.40 -5.23 10.23
N GLN A 212 16.64 -6.09 10.92
CA GLN A 212 15.19 -5.96 11.10
C GLN A 212 14.79 -5.88 12.58
N TYR A 213 13.82 -5.03 12.92
CA TYR A 213 13.38 -4.77 14.30
C TYR A 213 14.51 -4.22 15.18
N LEU A 214 14.93 -2.98 14.88
CA LEU A 214 16.01 -2.28 15.56
C LEU A 214 15.46 -1.21 16.52
N TYR A 215 15.61 -1.43 17.82
CA TYR A 215 15.26 -0.44 18.84
C TYR A 215 16.51 0.25 19.38
N MET A 216 16.53 1.59 19.36
CA MET A 216 17.61 2.41 19.89
C MET A 216 17.09 3.54 20.77
N GLU A 217 17.69 3.72 21.95
CA GLU A 217 17.33 4.79 22.88
C GLU A 217 18.58 5.40 23.53
N GLN A 218 18.85 6.67 23.21
CA GLN A 218 19.83 7.50 23.91
C GLN A 218 19.18 8.14 25.15
N ILE A 219 19.91 8.25 26.26
CA ILE A 219 19.33 8.72 27.54
C ILE A 219 20.06 9.93 28.14
N ASP A 220 21.31 9.78 28.59
CA ASP A 220 22.07 10.82 29.30
C ASP A 220 23.42 11.14 28.63
N SER A 221 23.74 10.46 27.54
CA SER A 221 24.95 10.59 26.71
C SER A 221 24.66 9.97 25.33
N GLY A 222 25.38 10.40 24.30
CA GLY A 222 25.40 9.86 22.93
C GLY A 222 26.05 10.86 21.95
N ASP A 223 26.34 10.44 20.71
CA ASP A 223 26.66 11.34 19.57
C ASP A 223 25.68 11.13 18.40
N ASN A 224 25.60 9.91 17.87
CA ASN A 224 24.64 9.52 16.83
C ASN A 224 23.81 8.29 17.26
N LEU A 225 22.57 8.17 16.79
CA LEU A 225 21.90 6.86 16.81
C LEU A 225 22.61 5.91 15.85
N ILE A 226 22.89 6.41 14.64
CA ILE A 226 23.69 5.70 13.63
C ILE A 226 24.81 6.60 13.13
N GLU A 227 26.06 6.16 13.27
CA GLU A 227 27.21 6.64 12.49
C GLU A 227 27.55 5.62 11.40
N ALA A 228 27.91 6.08 10.20
CA ALA A 228 27.99 5.20 9.05
C ALA A 228 29.02 5.69 8.03
N ASP A 229 30.00 4.82 7.75
CA ASP A 229 31.12 5.04 6.85
C ASP A 229 31.26 3.88 5.83
N ASN A 230 31.78 4.15 4.62
CA ASN A 230 32.24 3.08 3.73
C ASN A 230 33.70 2.71 4.01
N ARG A 231 34.62 3.66 3.84
CA ARG A 231 36.04 3.49 4.17
C ARG A 231 36.73 4.83 4.38
N GLU A 232 37.53 4.92 5.43
CA GLU A 232 38.39 6.08 5.66
C GLU A 232 39.54 6.12 4.63
N GLY A 233 39.57 7.17 3.81
CA GLY A 233 40.65 7.43 2.84
C GLY A 233 40.39 6.97 1.40
N ASP A 234 39.34 6.19 1.17
CA ASP A 234 38.81 5.85 -0.16
C ASP A 234 37.30 5.61 -0.11
N GLU A 235 36.52 6.68 -0.31
CA GLU A 235 35.05 6.63 -0.19
C GLU A 235 34.37 5.73 -1.25
N ASN A 236 35.12 5.27 -2.25
CA ASN A 236 34.66 4.38 -3.32
C ASN A 236 35.26 2.96 -3.24
N ALA A 237 35.78 2.58 -2.07
CA ALA A 237 36.29 1.24 -1.87
C ALA A 237 35.17 0.19 -1.97
N GLU A 238 35.51 -0.94 -2.58
CA GLU A 238 34.62 -2.09 -2.74
C GLU A 238 35.12 -3.28 -1.91
N PRO A 239 34.24 -4.11 -1.32
CA PRO A 239 32.78 -3.93 -1.28
C PRO A 239 32.36 -2.66 -0.53
N ARG A 240 31.36 -1.95 -1.06
CA ARG A 240 30.81 -0.75 -0.41
C ARG A 240 29.95 -1.11 0.80
N SER A 241 30.03 -0.32 1.88
CA SER A 241 29.08 -0.37 2.98
C SER A 241 27.70 0.03 2.46
N LEU A 242 26.79 -0.94 2.41
CA LEU A 242 25.44 -0.79 1.87
C LEU A 242 24.49 -1.73 2.62
N PRO A 243 24.17 -1.43 3.89
CA PRO A 243 23.23 -2.25 4.64
C PRO A 243 21.78 -1.94 4.30
N ASN A 244 20.90 -2.91 4.55
CA ASN A 244 19.45 -2.69 4.58
C ASN A 244 18.98 -2.65 6.04
N ILE A 245 18.24 -1.61 6.43
CA ILE A 245 17.64 -1.52 7.77
C ILE A 245 16.13 -1.31 7.62
N THR A 246 15.34 -2.16 8.27
CA THR A 246 13.89 -2.02 8.29
C THR A 246 13.32 -2.15 9.71
N ASN A 247 12.16 -1.54 9.97
CA ASN A 247 11.50 -1.57 11.28
C ASN A 247 12.41 -1.03 12.39
N MET A 248 12.92 0.20 12.24
CA MET A 248 13.76 0.85 13.25
C MET A 248 12.98 1.88 14.06
N SER A 249 13.09 1.81 15.39
CA SER A 249 12.65 2.85 16.33
C SER A 249 13.87 3.54 16.94
N GLY A 250 14.11 4.80 16.57
CA GLY A 250 15.22 5.60 17.08
C GLY A 250 14.77 6.75 17.98
N TYR A 251 15.10 6.68 19.27
CA TYR A 251 14.90 7.76 20.24
C TYR A 251 16.23 8.42 20.57
N GLY A 252 16.48 9.59 19.97
CA GLY A 252 17.73 10.33 20.11
C GLY A 252 17.76 11.27 21.31
N LEU A 253 18.92 11.89 21.54
CA LEU A 253 19.09 12.90 22.59
C LEU A 253 19.03 14.33 22.02
N GLY A 254 18.24 15.19 22.67
CA GLY A 254 18.11 16.60 22.28
C GLY A 254 19.44 17.36 22.34
N GLY A 255 20.02 17.62 21.17
CA GLY A 255 21.34 18.25 21.01
C GLY A 255 22.36 17.41 20.22
N GLU A 256 22.08 16.11 20.07
CA GLU A 256 22.90 15.13 19.34
C GLU A 256 22.25 14.78 17.98
N ASN A 257 22.86 13.86 17.23
CA ASN A 257 22.44 13.48 15.89
C ASN A 257 21.62 12.16 15.89
N GLY A 258 20.71 12.03 14.92
CA GLY A 258 20.02 10.79 14.60
C GLY A 258 20.91 9.93 13.72
N LEU A 259 20.81 10.10 12.40
CA LEU A 259 21.53 9.31 11.41
C LEU A 259 22.59 10.15 10.70
N ARG A 260 23.82 9.62 10.63
CA ARG A 260 24.96 10.29 10.03
C ARG A 260 25.65 9.41 8.99
N PHE A 261 25.32 9.65 7.73
CA PHE A 261 25.89 8.95 6.58
C PHE A 261 27.01 9.76 5.95
N ARG A 262 28.21 9.18 5.87
CA ARG A 262 29.35 9.86 5.25
C ARG A 262 30.34 8.88 4.61
N ARG A 263 31.37 9.46 3.98
CA ARG A 263 32.50 8.73 3.38
C ARG A 263 32.08 7.65 2.36
N GLY A 264 30.98 7.86 1.65
CA GLY A 264 30.53 6.99 0.57
C GLY A 264 29.76 5.75 1.03
N THR A 265 29.31 5.68 2.29
CA THR A 265 28.34 4.65 2.67
C THR A 265 27.02 4.87 1.94
N GLY A 266 26.41 3.79 1.49
CA GLY A 266 24.99 3.73 1.17
C GLY A 266 24.19 3.18 2.34
N ILE A 267 22.87 3.08 2.16
CA ILE A 267 21.91 2.40 3.04
C ILE A 267 20.54 2.32 2.34
N HIS A 268 19.81 1.24 2.57
CA HIS A 268 18.36 1.20 2.30
C HIS A 268 17.60 1.18 3.63
N LEU A 269 16.99 2.31 4.00
CA LEU A 269 16.24 2.48 5.23
C LEU A 269 14.74 2.44 4.94
N THR A 270 14.00 1.57 5.61
CA THR A 270 12.55 1.43 5.41
C THR A 270 11.79 1.27 6.72
N ASN A 271 10.50 1.59 6.73
CA ASN A 271 9.57 1.32 7.85
C ASN A 271 10.10 1.76 9.21
N SER A 272 10.60 2.98 9.31
CA SER A 272 11.39 3.42 10.46
C SER A 272 10.93 4.76 11.02
N PHE A 273 11.33 5.09 12.24
CA PHE A 273 11.23 6.45 12.73
C PHE A 273 12.45 6.88 13.53
N VAL A 274 12.72 8.18 13.50
CA VAL A 274 13.73 8.84 14.34
C VAL A 274 13.11 10.05 14.99
N VAL A 275 13.13 10.12 16.31
CA VAL A 275 12.55 11.19 17.11
C VAL A 275 13.52 11.68 18.19
N ASP A 276 13.21 12.83 18.80
CA ASP A 276 13.90 13.44 19.95
C ASP A 276 15.36 13.90 19.74
N ALA A 277 16.00 13.54 18.63
CA ALA A 277 17.34 14.03 18.28
C ALA A 277 17.35 15.53 17.93
N GLY A 278 18.52 16.16 18.09
CA GLY A 278 18.73 17.54 17.62
C GLY A 278 18.67 17.65 16.10
N THR A 279 19.30 16.72 15.38
CA THR A 279 19.23 16.63 13.92
C THR A 279 18.93 15.20 13.48
N CYS A 280 17.89 14.96 12.67
CA CYS A 280 17.53 13.60 12.22
C CYS A 280 18.52 13.03 11.20
N LEU A 281 18.90 13.80 10.18
CA LEU A 281 19.73 13.34 9.07
C LEU A 281 20.94 14.23 8.81
N ARG A 282 22.11 13.62 8.61
CA ARG A 282 23.32 14.30 8.13
C ARG A 282 23.99 13.45 7.06
N ILE A 283 24.00 13.95 5.83
CA ILE A 283 24.52 13.23 4.67
C ILE A 283 25.67 14.01 4.05
N GLY A 284 26.89 13.46 4.11
CA GLY A 284 28.12 14.11 3.68
C GLY A 284 29.02 13.25 2.78
N GLY A 285 30.02 13.88 2.16
CA GLY A 285 30.97 13.18 1.27
C GLY A 285 30.31 12.57 0.03
N GLU A 286 30.90 11.49 -0.48
CA GLU A 286 30.38 10.75 -1.64
C GLU A 286 29.04 10.05 -1.36
N SER A 287 28.62 9.90 -0.10
CA SER A 287 27.28 9.35 0.24
C SER A 287 26.15 10.21 -0.32
N ARG A 288 26.37 11.52 -0.47
CA ARG A 288 25.39 12.42 -1.11
C ARG A 288 25.12 12.06 -2.56
N ASN A 289 26.10 11.48 -3.26
CA ASN A 289 25.95 11.08 -4.66
C ASN A 289 25.14 9.78 -4.83
N LEU A 290 24.78 9.12 -3.71
CA LEU A 290 24.04 7.88 -3.70
C LEU A 290 22.53 8.08 -3.45
N LEU A 291 22.09 9.31 -3.13
CA LEU A 291 20.67 9.64 -2.90
C LEU A 291 19.79 9.16 -4.05
N GLY A 292 18.76 8.36 -3.74
CA GLY A 292 17.85 7.77 -4.71
C GLY A 292 18.42 6.59 -5.51
N SER A 293 19.58 6.07 -5.11
CA SER A 293 20.20 4.87 -5.68
C SER A 293 20.66 3.92 -4.56
N ASP A 294 21.93 3.96 -4.18
CA ASP A 294 22.47 3.16 -3.07
C ASP A 294 22.24 3.82 -1.69
N LEU A 295 21.58 4.97 -1.65
CA LEU A 295 21.05 5.59 -0.42
C LEU A 295 19.58 5.87 -0.62
N THR A 296 18.72 5.00 -0.08
CA THR A 296 17.26 5.15 -0.10
C THR A 296 16.66 5.17 1.29
N ILE A 297 15.59 5.94 1.44
CA ILE A 297 14.76 6.11 2.62
C ILE A 297 13.31 6.05 2.13
N ALA A 298 12.49 5.18 2.71
CA ALA A 298 11.05 5.09 2.43
C ALA A 298 10.28 4.62 3.67
N GLY A 299 8.97 4.85 3.75
CA GLY A 299 8.17 4.47 4.93
C GLY A 299 8.79 4.96 6.25
N THR A 300 9.35 6.17 6.27
CA THR A 300 10.18 6.64 7.39
C THR A 300 9.73 8.00 7.91
N SER A 301 9.54 8.11 9.23
CA SER A 301 9.15 9.35 9.91
C SER A 301 10.30 10.00 10.69
N PHE A 302 10.57 11.27 10.43
CA PHE A 302 11.61 12.07 11.07
C PHE A 302 10.98 13.17 11.94
N GLY A 303 10.94 12.96 13.25
CA GLY A 303 10.41 13.90 14.26
C GLY A 303 11.50 14.52 15.13
N CYS A 304 12.49 15.18 14.50
CA CYS A 304 13.60 15.85 15.19
C CYS A 304 13.46 17.37 15.23
N THR A 305 14.32 18.05 16.00
CA THR A 305 14.36 19.52 16.01
C THR A 305 14.75 20.11 14.63
N GLU A 306 15.65 19.44 13.92
CA GLU A 306 16.08 19.77 12.56
C GLU A 306 16.06 18.47 11.75
N THR A 307 15.24 18.35 10.70
CA THR A 307 15.09 17.10 9.95
C THR A 307 16.39 16.68 9.28
N HIS A 308 17.09 17.63 8.64
CA HIS A 308 18.40 17.39 8.06
C HIS A 308 19.32 18.61 8.17
N LYS A 309 20.62 18.38 8.07
CA LYS A 309 21.66 19.41 8.17
C LYS A 309 22.80 19.15 7.20
N ASP A 310 23.59 20.19 6.96
CA ASP A 310 24.72 20.22 6.03
C ASP A 310 24.26 20.09 4.56
N ASP A 311 23.06 20.61 4.25
CA ASP A 311 22.39 20.57 2.94
C ASP A 311 22.36 21.93 2.23
N ASP A 312 23.50 22.62 2.12
CA ASP A 312 23.59 23.98 1.55
C ASP A 312 23.08 24.09 0.10
N ASP A 313 23.01 22.99 -0.66
CA ASP A 313 22.53 22.93 -2.04
C ASP A 313 21.10 22.39 -2.19
N GLY A 314 20.45 21.97 -1.09
CA GLY A 314 19.08 21.48 -1.06
C GLY A 314 18.86 20.07 -1.61
N ALA A 315 19.93 19.29 -1.86
CA ALA A 315 19.79 17.99 -2.49
C ALA A 315 19.16 16.94 -1.57
N VAL A 316 19.39 17.02 -0.26
CA VAL A 316 18.77 16.12 0.72
C VAL A 316 17.30 16.46 0.85
N GLU A 317 16.95 17.74 0.95
CA GLU A 317 15.55 18.20 0.97
C GLU A 317 14.78 17.69 -0.26
N VAL A 318 15.29 17.93 -1.48
CA VAL A 318 14.64 17.50 -2.73
C VAL A 318 14.48 15.98 -2.78
N TYR A 319 15.45 15.24 -2.25
CA TYR A 319 15.36 13.79 -2.18
C TYR A 319 14.22 13.35 -1.25
N LEU A 320 14.17 13.89 -0.03
CA LEU A 320 13.16 13.55 0.96
C LEU A 320 11.74 13.93 0.49
N ASP A 321 11.58 15.05 -0.20
CA ASP A 321 10.29 15.48 -0.79
C ASP A 321 9.74 14.52 -1.85
N SER A 322 10.62 13.73 -2.48
CA SER A 322 10.25 12.77 -3.52
C SER A 322 10.23 11.32 -3.04
N ALA A 323 10.65 11.07 -1.80
CA ALA A 323 10.77 9.75 -1.24
C ALA A 323 9.40 9.20 -0.81
N GLU A 324 9.16 7.94 -1.11
CA GLU A 324 7.90 7.25 -0.81
C GLU A 324 7.64 7.17 0.70
N GLU A 325 6.48 7.62 1.16
CA GLU A 325 6.06 7.51 2.56
C GLU A 325 7.11 8.05 3.55
N VAL A 326 7.71 9.22 3.25
CA VAL A 326 8.64 9.89 4.17
C VAL A 326 8.00 11.12 4.80
N SER A 327 7.98 11.17 6.13
CA SER A 327 7.58 12.36 6.87
C SER A 327 8.80 13.11 7.39
N GLN A 328 8.91 14.39 7.04
CA GLN A 328 9.96 15.28 7.54
C GLN A 328 9.57 15.97 8.86
N THR A 329 8.37 15.75 9.38
CA THR A 329 7.80 16.49 10.53
C THR A 329 7.33 15.57 11.66
N GLY A 330 7.75 14.31 11.65
CA GLY A 330 7.31 13.31 12.64
C GLY A 330 5.88 12.80 12.43
N GLY A 331 5.30 13.02 11.25
CA GLY A 331 3.97 12.54 10.90
C GLY A 331 3.89 11.03 10.72
N GLN A 332 2.68 10.47 10.77
CA GLN A 332 2.48 9.08 10.37
C GLN A 332 2.78 8.91 8.88
N VAL A 333 3.32 7.73 8.56
CA VAL A 333 3.62 7.26 7.21
C VAL A 333 3.21 5.80 7.14
N ASP A 334 2.80 5.37 5.96
CA ASP A 334 2.43 3.98 5.77
C ASP A 334 3.70 3.11 5.64
N PRO A 335 3.68 1.87 6.17
CA PRO A 335 4.76 0.93 5.94
C PRO A 335 4.85 0.59 4.45
N VAL A 336 6.06 0.64 3.92
CA VAL A 336 6.41 0.28 2.54
C VAL A 336 7.06 -1.10 2.50
N THR A 337 7.15 -1.69 1.32
CA THR A 337 7.89 -2.96 1.18
C THR A 337 9.41 -2.69 1.28
N PRO A 338 10.14 -3.30 2.23
CA PRO A 338 11.58 -3.10 2.33
C PRO A 338 12.32 -3.76 1.18
N SER A 339 13.46 -3.18 0.78
CA SER A 339 14.36 -3.83 -0.18
C SER A 339 15.21 -4.89 0.53
N GLY A 340 15.05 -6.15 0.14
CA GLY A 340 15.76 -7.29 0.71
C GLY A 340 14.85 -8.33 1.37
N ASP A 341 15.43 -9.46 1.77
CA ASP A 341 14.71 -10.56 2.44
C ASP A 341 14.42 -10.20 3.91
N PHE A 342 13.28 -9.56 4.14
CA PHE A 342 12.78 -9.21 5.47
C PHE A 342 11.39 -9.80 5.71
N GLU A 343 11.05 -10.04 6.97
CA GLU A 343 9.68 -10.39 7.37
C GLU A 343 8.75 -9.20 7.07
N SER A 344 7.53 -9.45 6.59
CA SER A 344 6.55 -8.39 6.37
C SER A 344 6.09 -7.80 7.71
N ALA A 345 6.07 -6.46 7.82
CA ALA A 345 5.63 -5.76 9.02
C ALA A 345 4.61 -4.67 8.63
N PRO A 346 3.33 -4.76 9.07
CA PRO A 346 2.29 -3.78 8.74
C PRO A 346 2.38 -2.52 9.62
N PHE A 347 3.59 -2.15 10.04
CA PHE A 347 3.86 -1.02 10.90
C PHE A 347 5.27 -0.49 10.62
N ILE A 348 5.50 0.79 10.89
CA ILE A 348 6.84 1.37 10.93
C ILE A 348 7.37 1.34 12.38
N GLY A 349 8.68 1.31 12.55
CA GLY A 349 9.32 1.18 13.86
C GLY A 349 9.57 -0.27 14.26
N ALA A 350 10.27 -0.45 15.37
CA ALA A 350 10.72 -1.73 15.90
C ALA A 350 9.59 -2.59 16.48
N PHE A 351 8.45 -2.00 16.82
CA PHE A 351 7.33 -2.69 17.46
C PHE A 351 6.06 -2.56 16.64
N GLY A 352 5.31 -3.65 16.57
CA GLY A 352 3.88 -3.63 16.25
C GLY A 352 3.05 -3.79 17.52
N GLY A 353 2.01 -4.62 17.45
CA GLY A 353 1.16 -4.95 18.61
C GLY A 353 1.84 -5.78 19.71
N ASP A 354 2.94 -6.48 19.39
CA ASP A 354 3.66 -7.36 20.32
C ASP A 354 5.00 -6.76 20.78
N ASP A 355 5.20 -6.68 22.10
CA ASP A 355 6.47 -6.27 22.71
C ASP A 355 7.46 -7.44 22.79
N TRP A 356 8.22 -7.65 21.71
CA TRP A 356 9.24 -8.69 21.63
C TRP A 356 10.45 -8.47 22.55
N THR A 357 10.58 -7.28 23.18
CA THR A 357 11.67 -7.00 24.14
C THR A 357 11.37 -7.52 25.54
N ALA A 358 10.13 -7.94 25.79
CA ALA A 358 9.67 -8.37 27.08
C ALA A 358 10.43 -9.61 27.60
N SER A 359 10.66 -9.62 28.91
CA SER A 359 11.20 -10.77 29.69
C SER A 359 12.70 -11.08 29.53
N TRP A 360 13.38 -10.59 28.49
CA TRP A 360 14.79 -10.93 28.25
C TRP A 360 15.75 -9.75 28.23
N THR A 361 15.26 -8.53 27.98
CA THR A 361 16.04 -7.29 28.06
C THR A 361 16.24 -6.82 29.51
N VAL A 362 17.17 -5.88 29.70
CA VAL A 362 17.37 -5.21 31.00
C VAL A 362 16.08 -4.49 31.40
N ALA A 363 15.55 -4.85 32.57
CA ALA A 363 14.25 -4.33 33.02
C ALA A 363 14.22 -2.80 33.09
N GLY A 364 13.27 -2.19 32.38
CA GLY A 364 13.09 -0.74 32.33
C GLY A 364 14.10 -0.01 31.44
N SER A 365 14.85 -0.72 30.61
CA SER A 365 15.78 -0.14 29.64
C SER A 365 15.16 0.18 28.28
N VAL A 366 13.89 -0.20 28.07
CA VAL A 366 13.13 0.04 26.84
C VAL A 366 11.88 0.82 27.24
N SER A 367 11.66 1.98 26.62
CA SER A 367 10.49 2.83 26.78
C SER A 367 9.42 2.52 25.72
N ASN A 368 8.86 1.30 25.74
CA ASN A 368 7.84 0.90 24.75
C ASN A 368 6.44 1.45 25.13
N GLY A 369 6.13 2.66 24.67
CA GLY A 369 4.90 3.42 24.92
C GLY A 369 3.57 2.81 24.46
N GLY A 370 3.45 1.48 24.28
CA GLY A 370 2.17 0.81 24.06
C GLY A 370 1.89 0.33 22.64
N GLY A 371 2.90 0.12 21.79
CA GLY A 371 2.71 -0.49 20.46
C GLY A 371 2.07 0.40 19.39
N ASP A 372 1.69 1.62 19.72
CA ASP A 372 1.42 2.65 18.72
C ASP A 372 2.75 3.28 18.27
N GLN A 373 2.76 3.82 17.04
CA GLN A 373 3.73 4.85 16.64
C GLN A 373 3.95 5.80 17.84
N PRO A 374 5.17 6.30 18.12
CA PRO A 374 5.27 7.38 19.08
C PRO A 374 4.23 8.41 18.67
N SER A 375 3.21 8.64 19.53
CA SER A 375 2.38 9.82 19.36
C SER A 375 3.37 10.94 19.59
N THR A 376 4.00 11.42 18.51
CA THR A 376 4.62 12.72 18.51
C THR A 376 3.49 13.60 19.02
N GLY A 377 3.69 14.16 20.20
CA GLY A 377 2.76 15.13 20.75
C GLY A 377 2.49 16.18 19.69
N CYS A 378 1.53 17.04 19.99
CA CYS A 378 1.01 17.96 18.99
C CYS A 378 2.11 18.73 18.24
N PRO A 379 2.09 18.73 16.89
CA PRO A 379 3.17 19.31 16.09
C PRO A 379 3.37 20.78 16.42
N ASP A 380 4.57 21.29 16.16
CA ASP A 380 4.91 22.69 16.39
C ASP A 380 3.87 23.63 15.77
N GLY A 381 3.35 24.55 16.59
CA GLY A 381 2.25 25.45 16.22
C GLY A 381 0.87 25.00 16.72
N THR A 382 0.74 23.79 17.26
CA THR A 382 -0.46 23.28 17.93
C THR A 382 -0.21 23.03 19.42
N THR A 383 -1.26 22.69 20.19
CA THR A 383 -1.12 22.43 21.64
C THR A 383 -1.84 21.16 22.06
N GLU A 384 -1.23 20.37 22.97
CA GLU A 384 -1.85 19.15 23.51
C GLU A 384 -3.22 19.42 24.14
N ASN A 385 -4.19 18.59 23.76
CA ASN A 385 -5.58 18.68 24.17
C ASN A 385 -6.15 17.29 24.55
N GLY A 386 -5.35 16.49 25.25
CA GLY A 386 -5.76 15.16 25.73
C GLY A 386 -5.82 14.11 24.63
N ASP A 387 -6.69 13.12 24.78
CA ASP A 387 -6.95 12.05 23.81
C ASP A 387 -8.45 11.90 23.53
N ILE A 388 -8.80 11.49 22.30
CA ILE A 388 -10.14 11.08 21.88
C ILE A 388 -10.06 9.60 21.53
N ASN A 389 -10.76 8.74 22.29
CA ASN A 389 -10.74 7.28 22.11
C ASN A 389 -9.34 6.64 22.06
N GLY A 390 -8.38 7.18 22.82
CA GLY A 390 -7.00 6.69 22.87
C GLY A 390 -6.06 7.29 21.83
N VAL A 391 -6.55 8.12 20.91
CA VAL A 391 -5.73 8.87 19.93
C VAL A 391 -5.47 10.28 20.46
N SER A 392 -4.23 10.75 20.41
CA SER A 392 -3.84 12.08 20.85
C SER A 392 -4.60 13.19 20.11
N SER A 393 -5.00 14.24 20.85
CA SER A 393 -5.76 15.39 20.34
C SER A 393 -4.95 16.68 20.47
N CYS A 394 -4.97 17.49 19.43
CA CYS A 394 -4.15 18.68 19.25
C CYS A 394 -4.99 19.90 18.91
N LEU A 395 -5.05 20.84 19.83
CA LEU A 395 -5.78 22.09 19.66
C LEU A 395 -5.04 23.01 18.68
N LEU A 396 -5.73 23.42 17.63
CA LEU A 396 -5.27 24.42 16.66
C LEU A 396 -5.34 25.83 17.28
N PRO A 397 -4.36 26.72 16.99
CA PRO A 397 -4.42 28.08 17.47
C PRO A 397 -5.52 28.84 16.74
N SER A 398 -6.23 29.74 17.44
CA SER A 398 -7.31 30.54 16.84
C SER A 398 -6.88 31.42 15.65
N SER A 399 -5.57 31.65 15.48
CA SER A 399 -4.99 32.36 14.33
C SER A 399 -3.64 31.76 13.95
N ILE A 400 -3.53 31.31 12.70
CA ILE A 400 -2.35 30.68 12.10
C ILE A 400 -1.73 31.70 11.15
N THR A 401 -0.65 32.38 11.54
CA THR A 401 -0.02 33.49 10.77
C THR A 401 1.33 33.13 10.16
N SER A 402 1.67 31.84 10.22
CA SER A 402 2.81 31.21 9.57
C SER A 402 2.37 29.83 9.10
N ASP A 403 3.08 29.27 8.13
CA ASP A 403 2.78 27.94 7.60
C ASP A 403 2.70 26.91 8.73
N LEU A 404 1.71 26.03 8.64
CA LEU A 404 1.43 24.98 9.61
C LEU A 404 1.09 23.69 8.85
N THR A 405 1.79 22.61 9.17
CA THR A 405 1.54 21.29 8.60
C THR A 405 0.92 20.37 9.65
N LEU A 406 -0.24 19.81 9.32
CA LEU A 406 -0.92 18.79 10.10
C LEU A 406 -0.59 17.42 9.51
N SER A 407 -0.24 16.47 10.37
CA SER A 407 0.15 15.11 9.99
C SER A 407 -0.79 14.09 10.63
N SER A 408 -1.01 12.95 9.98
CA SER A 408 -1.82 11.86 10.50
C SER A 408 -1.27 11.33 11.84
N GLY A 409 -2.14 10.69 12.63
CA GLY A 409 -1.84 10.14 13.95
C GLY A 409 -2.34 10.98 15.13
N ASN A 410 -2.78 12.23 14.89
CA ASN A 410 -3.46 13.07 15.86
C ASN A 410 -4.84 13.50 15.34
N TYR A 411 -5.79 13.73 16.24
CA TYR A 411 -6.97 14.55 15.96
C TYR A 411 -6.63 16.03 16.12
N TYR A 412 -7.02 16.88 15.18
CA TYR A 412 -6.81 18.32 15.28
C TYR A 412 -8.09 19.04 15.62
N VAL A 413 -8.16 19.64 16.80
CA VAL A 413 -9.38 20.21 17.34
C VAL A 413 -9.45 21.71 17.07
N LEU A 414 -10.58 22.18 16.56
CA LEU A 414 -10.93 23.60 16.43
C LEU A 414 -11.52 24.11 17.76
N ASP A 415 -11.26 25.37 18.11
CA ASP A 415 -11.91 26.07 19.24
C ASP A 415 -12.43 27.42 18.74
N GLY A 416 -13.72 27.46 18.48
CA GLY A 416 -14.42 28.54 17.78
C GLY A 416 -13.93 28.74 16.35
N LYS A 417 -13.85 30.01 15.95
CA LYS A 417 -13.31 30.40 14.64
C LYS A 417 -11.78 30.32 14.62
N VAL A 418 -11.25 29.39 13.83
CA VAL A 418 -9.81 29.31 13.51
C VAL A 418 -9.53 29.98 12.17
N VAL A 419 -8.57 30.90 12.12
CA VAL A 419 -8.26 31.70 10.91
C VAL A 419 -6.84 31.45 10.44
N VAL A 420 -6.68 31.03 9.18
CA VAL A 420 -5.40 30.93 8.48
C VAL A 420 -5.09 32.25 7.76
N GLY A 421 -3.95 32.81 8.12
CA GLY A 421 -3.42 34.11 7.74
C GLY A 421 -4.31 35.30 8.09
N GLY A 422 -4.11 36.40 7.36
CA GLY A 422 -4.94 37.60 7.41
C GLY A 422 -5.24 38.11 6.01
N ASP A 423 -6.12 39.10 5.89
CA ASP A 423 -6.52 39.65 4.61
C ASP A 423 -5.34 40.30 3.85
N ASN A 424 -4.76 39.53 2.91
CA ASN A 424 -3.57 39.89 2.13
C ASN A 424 -2.40 40.38 2.99
N ALA A 425 -2.33 39.89 4.23
CA ALA A 425 -1.32 40.21 5.23
C ALA A 425 -1.11 38.98 6.11
N ASP A 426 0.13 38.78 6.57
CA ASP A 426 0.48 37.62 7.41
C ASP A 426 -0.01 36.28 6.80
N SER A 427 0.08 36.18 5.46
CA SER A 427 -0.29 35.00 4.68
C SER A 427 0.38 33.74 5.20
N ALA A 428 -0.39 32.66 5.28
CA ALA A 428 0.07 31.35 5.73
C ALA A 428 -0.55 30.24 4.88
N THR A 429 0.11 29.09 4.86
CA THR A 429 -0.38 27.86 4.27
C THR A 429 -0.70 26.87 5.38
N LEU A 430 -1.93 26.36 5.42
CA LEU A 430 -2.31 25.20 6.23
C LEU A 430 -2.21 23.96 5.35
N THR A 431 -1.17 23.17 5.52
CA THR A 431 -1.02 21.89 4.84
C THR A 431 -1.62 20.78 5.71
N VAL A 432 -2.52 19.98 5.13
CA VAL A 432 -3.24 18.90 5.79
C VAL A 432 -2.94 17.62 5.03
N ASN A 433 -2.07 16.78 5.57
CA ASN A 433 -1.62 15.55 4.91
C ASN A 433 -2.71 14.46 4.93
N ALA A 434 -2.54 13.42 4.10
CA ALA A 434 -3.44 12.28 4.01
C ALA A 434 -3.74 11.65 5.39
N GLY A 435 -4.97 11.16 5.56
CA GLY A 435 -5.44 10.55 6.81
C GLY A 435 -5.64 11.49 8.00
N VAL A 436 -5.35 12.80 7.87
CA VAL A 436 -5.61 13.76 8.95
C VAL A 436 -7.12 13.93 9.18
N THR A 437 -7.51 13.97 10.46
CA THR A 437 -8.86 14.34 10.88
C THR A 437 -8.87 15.66 11.66
N ILE A 438 -9.58 16.66 11.15
CA ILE A 438 -9.89 17.92 11.84
C ILE A 438 -11.28 17.81 12.47
N VAL A 439 -11.41 18.21 13.73
CA VAL A 439 -12.60 18.04 14.56
C VAL A 439 -13.10 19.39 15.05
N GLY A 440 -14.35 19.73 14.74
CA GLY A 440 -15.11 20.76 15.46
C GLY A 440 -15.70 20.16 16.74
N ASP A 441 -15.38 20.74 17.90
CA ASP A 441 -15.84 20.28 19.22
C ASP A 441 -17.29 20.73 19.50
N ASP A 442 -17.66 21.94 19.06
CA ASP A 442 -18.98 22.54 19.21
C ASP A 442 -19.52 23.11 17.88
N ALA A 443 -20.82 23.38 17.86
CA ALA A 443 -21.54 23.97 16.74
C ALA A 443 -21.09 25.41 16.42
N ASP A 444 -20.25 26.05 17.23
CA ASP A 444 -19.68 27.37 16.96
C ASP A 444 -18.29 27.30 16.26
N ASP A 445 -17.76 26.09 16.02
CA ASP A 445 -16.40 25.87 15.51
C ASP A 445 -16.34 25.82 13.99
N PHE A 446 -15.42 26.55 13.37
CA PHE A 446 -15.23 26.54 11.92
C PHE A 446 -13.84 27.03 11.51
N LEU A 447 -13.42 26.65 10.30
CA LEU A 447 -12.11 26.96 9.75
C LEU A 447 -12.24 27.99 8.62
N VAL A 448 -11.40 29.04 8.68
CA VAL A 448 -11.38 30.10 7.67
C VAL A 448 -9.99 30.25 7.06
N ILE A 449 -9.91 30.26 5.73
CA ILE A 449 -8.72 30.64 4.97
C ILE A 449 -8.88 32.09 4.50
N SER A 450 -7.98 32.98 4.92
CA SER A 450 -8.03 34.40 4.54
C SER A 450 -7.46 34.65 3.14
N ARG A 451 -7.85 35.77 2.50
CA ARG A 451 -7.27 36.17 1.21
C ARG A 451 -5.76 36.21 1.22
N GLY A 452 -5.16 35.62 0.19
CA GLY A 452 -3.71 35.49 0.05
C GLY A 452 -3.08 34.41 0.92
N SER A 453 -3.88 33.63 1.66
CA SER A 453 -3.47 32.42 2.41
C SER A 453 -4.00 31.17 1.70
N GLN A 454 -3.49 30.01 2.08
CA GLN A 454 -3.79 28.76 1.38
C GLN A 454 -4.14 27.61 2.33
N ILE A 455 -4.96 26.68 1.85
CA ILE A 455 -5.12 25.35 2.42
C ILE A 455 -4.69 24.32 1.37
N VAL A 456 -3.88 23.35 1.77
CA VAL A 456 -3.39 22.26 0.91
C VAL A 456 -3.79 20.96 1.58
N ALA A 457 -4.99 20.45 1.25
CA ALA A 457 -5.47 19.15 1.72
C ALA A 457 -5.04 18.07 0.71
N ASN A 458 -4.12 17.21 1.13
CA ASN A 458 -3.49 16.17 0.31
C ASN A 458 -3.97 14.79 0.74
N GLY A 459 -5.28 14.54 0.67
CA GLY A 459 -5.82 13.20 0.89
C GLY A 459 -5.47 12.24 -0.25
N THR A 460 -5.65 10.95 0.00
CA THR A 460 -5.65 9.91 -1.04
C THR A 460 -6.97 9.14 -0.98
N ALA A 461 -7.26 8.32 -1.99
CA ALA A 461 -8.47 7.49 -1.97
C ALA A 461 -8.54 6.59 -0.72
N ASN A 462 -7.41 6.00 -0.34
CA ASN A 462 -7.33 5.09 0.81
C ASN A 462 -7.20 5.82 2.16
N ALA A 463 -6.78 7.09 2.16
CA ALA A 463 -6.59 7.91 3.34
C ALA A 463 -7.06 9.36 3.11
N PRO A 464 -8.39 9.59 2.97
CA PRO A 464 -8.92 10.92 2.72
C PRO A 464 -8.68 11.84 3.93
N VAL A 465 -8.51 13.14 3.66
CA VAL A 465 -8.57 14.15 4.72
C VAL A 465 -10.02 14.24 5.19
N THR A 466 -10.25 14.14 6.50
CA THR A 466 -11.59 14.23 7.08
C THR A 466 -11.74 15.50 7.91
N MET A 467 -12.80 16.27 7.68
CA MET A 467 -13.23 17.35 8.58
C MET A 467 -14.62 17.03 9.12
N THR A 468 -14.76 16.92 10.45
CA THR A 468 -16.01 16.45 11.07
C THR A 468 -16.25 17.03 12.46
N GLY A 469 -17.37 16.68 13.10
CA GLY A 469 -17.69 17.05 14.47
C GLY A 469 -17.30 15.96 15.48
N LEU A 470 -17.09 16.34 16.75
CA LEU A 470 -16.64 15.42 17.81
C LEU A 470 -17.49 14.14 17.92
N ALA A 471 -18.81 14.24 17.74
CA ALA A 471 -19.71 13.10 17.90
C ALA A 471 -19.49 11.95 16.89
N ASP A 472 -18.86 12.25 15.75
CA ASP A 472 -18.48 11.27 14.74
C ASP A 472 -17.27 10.45 15.18
N VAL A 473 -16.25 11.11 15.75
CA VAL A 473 -14.97 10.47 16.15
C VAL A 473 -15.02 9.85 17.56
N ASP A 474 -15.83 10.38 18.47
CA ASP A 474 -15.93 9.87 19.85
C ASP A 474 -16.91 8.67 19.98
N GLY A 475 -17.62 8.33 18.91
CA GLY A 475 -18.58 7.22 18.87
C GLY A 475 -19.86 7.46 19.67
N SER A 476 -20.15 8.72 20.04
CA SER A 476 -21.37 9.09 20.79
C SER A 476 -22.67 8.98 19.98
N GLY A 477 -22.57 8.64 18.70
CA GLY A 477 -23.64 8.10 17.87
C GLY A 477 -24.22 9.12 16.90
N VAL A 478 -23.67 9.14 15.68
CA VAL A 478 -24.26 9.79 14.51
C VAL A 478 -25.32 8.87 13.87
N SER A 479 -26.22 9.47 13.09
CA SER A 479 -27.23 8.78 12.28
C SER A 479 -27.42 9.53 10.97
N ASP A 480 -28.11 8.95 10.00
CA ASP A 480 -28.35 9.54 8.67
C ASP A 480 -29.05 10.90 8.69
N ALA A 481 -29.64 11.30 9.82
CA ALA A 481 -30.28 12.60 10.04
C ALA A 481 -29.45 13.59 10.87
N THR A 482 -28.22 13.22 11.24
CA THR A 482 -27.33 14.05 12.08
C THR A 482 -26.64 15.08 11.20
N ARG A 483 -26.71 16.36 11.59
CA ARG A 483 -26.19 17.50 10.82
C ARG A 483 -25.85 18.64 11.78
N GLY A 484 -25.04 19.61 11.35
CA GLY A 484 -24.79 20.84 12.12
C GLY A 484 -24.02 20.63 13.42
N LEU A 485 -23.08 19.68 13.42
CA LEU A 485 -22.19 19.44 14.56
C LEU A 485 -21.10 20.52 14.69
N TRP A 486 -20.76 21.18 13.58
CA TRP A 486 -19.78 22.26 13.48
C TRP A 486 -20.09 23.12 12.25
N GLY A 487 -19.40 24.25 12.06
CA GLY A 487 -19.74 25.27 11.07
C GLY A 487 -19.31 24.96 9.64
N GLY A 488 -18.17 24.30 9.41
CA GLY A 488 -17.66 24.00 8.07
C GLY A 488 -16.38 24.75 7.68
N LEU A 489 -16.03 24.70 6.39
CA LEU A 489 -14.82 25.29 5.82
C LEU A 489 -15.16 26.53 4.98
N VAL A 490 -14.53 27.67 5.27
CA VAL A 490 -14.70 28.92 4.51
C VAL A 490 -13.38 29.35 3.88
N ILE A 491 -13.37 29.56 2.55
CA ILE A 491 -12.16 29.95 1.80
C ILE A 491 -12.38 31.30 1.13
N ASN A 492 -11.65 32.33 1.59
CA ASN A 492 -11.70 33.69 1.03
C ASN A 492 -10.56 33.91 0.02
N GLY A 493 -10.90 34.19 -1.24
CA GLY A 493 -9.95 34.49 -2.32
C GLY A 493 -10.02 35.93 -2.85
N ASN A 494 -9.08 36.26 -3.73
CA ASN A 494 -8.94 37.56 -4.39
C ASN A 494 -9.61 37.64 -5.79
N ALA A 495 -10.38 36.62 -6.17
CA ALA A 495 -11.00 36.55 -7.49
C ALA A 495 -12.24 37.45 -7.63
N PRO A 496 -12.62 37.82 -8.87
CA PRO A 496 -13.76 38.69 -9.14
C PRO A 496 -15.08 38.26 -8.51
N ILE A 497 -15.77 39.19 -7.84
CA ILE A 497 -17.17 39.09 -7.44
C ILE A 497 -17.98 40.26 -8.03
N ASN A 498 -19.31 40.21 -7.91
CA ASN A 498 -20.20 41.27 -8.40
C ASN A 498 -21.04 41.96 -7.28
N ASP A 499 -20.99 41.46 -6.05
CA ASP A 499 -21.56 42.14 -4.87
C ASP A 499 -20.53 43.05 -4.21
N CYS A 500 -20.65 44.36 -4.46
CA CYS A 500 -19.63 45.32 -4.09
C CYS A 500 -20.16 46.40 -3.12
N PRO A 501 -19.27 47.02 -2.31
CA PRO A 501 -19.59 48.22 -1.55
C PRO A 501 -20.03 49.37 -2.46
N GLU A 502 -20.81 50.32 -1.93
CA GLU A 502 -21.35 51.44 -2.72
C GLU A 502 -20.24 52.19 -3.48
N GLY A 503 -20.34 52.20 -4.81
CA GLY A 503 -19.43 52.92 -5.71
C GLY A 503 -18.24 52.10 -6.24
N ALA A 504 -18.05 50.87 -5.77
CA ALA A 504 -17.14 49.91 -6.39
C ALA A 504 -17.79 49.27 -7.64
N VAL A 505 -16.95 48.69 -8.51
CA VAL A 505 -17.37 48.03 -9.76
C VAL A 505 -16.95 46.56 -9.68
N GLY A 506 -17.83 45.64 -10.05
CA GLY A 506 -17.55 44.20 -10.04
C GLY A 506 -16.29 43.82 -10.83
N GLY A 507 -15.57 42.82 -10.32
CA GLY A 507 -14.28 42.37 -10.83
C GLY A 507 -13.12 43.36 -10.73
N THR A 508 -13.20 44.33 -9.81
CA THR A 508 -12.09 45.24 -9.48
C THR A 508 -11.61 45.02 -8.06
N ASP A 509 -10.38 45.43 -7.72
CA ASP A 509 -9.83 45.33 -6.36
C ASP A 509 -10.66 46.03 -5.27
N GLN A 510 -11.57 46.94 -5.66
CA GLN A 510 -12.45 47.66 -4.74
C GLN A 510 -13.76 46.92 -4.48
N CYS A 511 -14.07 45.88 -5.26
CA CYS A 511 -15.25 45.04 -5.07
C CYS A 511 -14.90 43.89 -4.13
N THR A 512 -15.19 44.11 -2.85
CA THR A 512 -14.94 43.14 -1.78
C THR A 512 -16.15 43.07 -0.86
N LYS A 513 -16.48 41.90 -0.34
CA LYS A 513 -17.62 41.68 0.55
C LYS A 513 -17.15 40.99 1.83
N GLU A 514 -17.80 41.27 2.95
CA GLU A 514 -17.59 40.53 4.19
C GLU A 514 -18.33 39.20 4.06
N GLY A 515 -17.61 38.09 4.25
CA GLY A 515 -18.17 36.75 4.28
C GLY A 515 -18.99 36.49 5.52
N GLU A 516 -19.82 35.46 5.44
CA GLU A 516 -20.74 35.07 6.50
C GLU A 516 -20.02 34.73 7.80
N ALA A 517 -20.74 34.87 8.93
CA ALA A 517 -20.19 34.74 10.28
C ALA A 517 -18.94 35.62 10.55
N ASN A 518 -18.76 36.71 9.79
CA ASN A 518 -17.54 37.53 9.79
C ASN A 518 -16.28 36.68 9.52
N SER A 519 -16.34 35.79 8.52
CA SER A 519 -15.19 34.99 8.08
C SER A 519 -14.04 35.87 7.59
N GLY A 520 -14.35 36.99 6.94
CA GLY A 520 -13.39 38.00 6.50
C GLY A 520 -13.79 38.61 5.17
N LEU A 521 -12.95 39.50 4.63
CA LEU A 521 -13.18 40.05 3.30
C LEU A 521 -12.80 39.04 2.22
N PHE A 522 -13.67 38.89 1.21
CA PHE A 522 -13.38 38.19 -0.03
C PHE A 522 -13.61 39.07 -1.26
N GLY A 523 -13.14 38.60 -2.42
CA GLY A 523 -13.30 39.26 -3.71
C GLY A 523 -12.11 40.12 -4.12
N GLY A 524 -12.03 40.48 -5.39
CA GLY A 524 -10.95 41.31 -5.93
C GLY A 524 -10.94 41.34 -7.45
N SER A 525 -9.76 41.42 -8.07
CA SER A 525 -9.61 41.42 -9.53
C SER A 525 -8.79 40.25 -10.09
N ASP A 526 -8.26 39.36 -9.24
CA ASP A 526 -7.35 38.30 -9.67
C ASP A 526 -8.09 36.97 -9.90
N ALA A 527 -8.57 36.75 -11.13
CA ALA A 527 -9.23 35.49 -11.49
C ALA A 527 -8.30 34.27 -11.45
N SER A 528 -6.97 34.47 -11.37
CA SER A 528 -5.97 33.41 -11.26
C SER A 528 -5.46 33.21 -9.83
N ASP A 529 -6.06 33.87 -8.84
CA ASP A 529 -5.75 33.67 -7.42
C ASP A 529 -5.81 32.17 -7.05
N SER A 530 -4.94 31.76 -6.14
CA SER A 530 -4.86 30.39 -5.65
C SER A 530 -4.95 30.38 -4.14
N SER A 531 -5.97 29.71 -3.64
CA SER A 531 -6.18 29.41 -2.22
C SER A 531 -5.64 28.03 -1.82
N GLY A 532 -4.83 27.40 -2.68
CA GLY A 532 -4.22 26.09 -2.47
C GLY A 532 -4.89 24.96 -3.24
N SER A 533 -5.04 23.79 -2.62
CA SER A 533 -5.60 22.58 -3.24
C SER A 533 -6.44 21.77 -2.25
N LEU A 534 -7.52 21.17 -2.73
CA LEU A 534 -8.33 20.19 -2.01
C LEU A 534 -8.36 18.90 -2.83
N ASN A 535 -7.74 17.84 -2.33
CA ASN A 535 -7.71 16.52 -2.94
C ASN A 535 -8.14 15.46 -1.93
N TYR A 536 -9.11 14.61 -2.29
CA TYR A 536 -9.69 13.57 -1.42
C TYR A 536 -10.06 14.11 -0.03
N LEU A 537 -10.93 15.11 -0.03
CA LEU A 537 -11.42 15.77 1.18
C LEU A 537 -12.87 15.34 1.46
N VAL A 538 -13.14 14.86 2.67
CA VAL A 538 -14.48 14.51 3.15
C VAL A 538 -14.87 15.44 4.30
N VAL A 539 -15.86 16.30 4.06
CA VAL A 539 -16.47 17.18 5.07
C VAL A 539 -17.78 16.57 5.53
N LYS A 540 -17.89 16.23 6.81
CA LYS A 540 -19.07 15.55 7.37
C LYS A 540 -19.77 16.39 8.44
N TYR A 541 -21.10 16.35 8.43
CA TYR A 541 -21.96 16.82 9.51
C TYR A 541 -21.78 18.30 9.89
N ALA A 542 -21.35 19.13 8.92
CA ALA A 542 -21.14 20.55 9.12
C ALA A 542 -22.47 21.35 9.01
N GLY A 543 -22.35 22.67 8.93
CA GLY A 543 -23.40 23.59 8.54
C GLY A 543 -24.19 24.22 9.69
N SER A 544 -23.63 24.29 10.88
CA SER A 544 -24.32 24.83 12.05
C SER A 544 -24.60 26.34 11.97
N ASN A 545 -25.58 26.79 12.76
CA ASN A 545 -25.86 28.20 12.99
C ASN A 545 -24.86 28.79 14.00
N VAL A 546 -23.66 29.15 13.54
CA VAL A 546 -22.59 29.71 14.38
C VAL A 546 -22.92 31.09 14.96
N ASP A 547 -23.91 31.81 14.41
CA ASP A 547 -24.51 32.98 15.06
C ASP A 547 -26.01 33.12 14.69
N PRO A 548 -26.80 33.97 15.40
CA PRO A 548 -28.25 34.06 15.20
C PRO A 548 -28.71 34.54 13.80
N GLU A 549 -27.81 35.09 12.99
CA GLU A 549 -28.10 35.64 11.67
C GLU A 549 -27.45 34.83 10.53
N ASN A 550 -26.49 33.94 10.81
CA ASN A 550 -25.74 33.18 9.80
C ASN A 550 -25.70 31.68 10.10
N GLN A 551 -26.10 30.88 9.11
CA GLN A 551 -25.81 29.45 9.00
C GLN A 551 -24.61 29.33 8.05
N LEU A 552 -23.72 28.36 8.25
CA LEU A 552 -22.55 28.19 7.39
C LEU A 552 -22.75 26.97 6.48
N ASN A 553 -22.05 26.95 5.35
CA ASN A 553 -22.07 25.84 4.41
C ASN A 553 -21.01 24.79 4.76
N GLY A 554 -21.14 23.58 4.21
CA GLY A 554 -20.10 22.56 4.35
C GLY A 554 -18.75 23.08 3.84
N ILE A 555 -18.75 23.61 2.61
CA ILE A 555 -17.64 24.40 2.06
C ILE A 555 -18.17 25.66 1.39
N ALA A 556 -17.68 26.82 1.81
CA ALA A 556 -17.97 28.12 1.18
C ALA A 556 -16.76 28.63 0.39
N PHE A 557 -16.87 28.68 -0.94
CA PHE A 557 -15.86 29.28 -1.83
C PHE A 557 -16.18 30.75 -2.08
N GLN A 558 -15.54 31.63 -1.32
CA GLN A 558 -15.79 33.06 -1.35
C GLN A 558 -14.75 33.78 -2.21
N GLY A 559 -15.09 34.09 -3.47
CA GLY A 559 -14.20 34.79 -4.39
C GLY A 559 -12.90 34.03 -4.70
N VAL A 560 -12.96 32.69 -4.80
CA VAL A 560 -11.78 31.83 -5.01
C VAL A 560 -11.41 31.74 -6.49
N GLY A 561 -10.11 31.85 -6.79
CA GLY A 561 -9.61 31.93 -8.17
C GLY A 561 -9.31 30.57 -8.83
N SER A 562 -9.09 30.62 -10.15
CA SER A 562 -8.83 29.44 -10.99
C SER A 562 -7.46 28.80 -10.79
N GLY A 563 -6.59 29.41 -9.97
CA GLY A 563 -5.33 28.80 -9.56
C GLY A 563 -5.50 27.83 -8.38
N THR A 564 -6.71 27.70 -7.82
CA THR A 564 -7.03 26.73 -6.76
C THR A 564 -7.47 25.42 -7.39
N GLU A 565 -6.93 24.30 -6.92
CA GLU A 565 -7.28 22.95 -7.37
C GLU A 565 -8.31 22.33 -6.42
N VAL A 566 -9.37 21.73 -6.98
CA VAL A 566 -10.41 21.06 -6.20
C VAL A 566 -10.77 19.78 -6.94
N ASP A 567 -10.32 18.65 -6.43
CA ASP A 567 -10.60 17.32 -7.00
C ASP A 567 -10.95 16.33 -5.87
N PHE A 568 -11.86 15.39 -6.13
CA PHE A 568 -12.33 14.39 -5.15
C PHE A 568 -12.75 15.02 -3.81
N VAL A 569 -13.85 15.77 -3.81
CA VAL A 569 -14.39 16.42 -2.60
C VAL A 569 -15.79 15.93 -2.30
N GLN A 570 -16.02 15.51 -1.06
CA GLN A 570 -17.33 15.16 -0.57
C GLN A 570 -17.79 16.10 0.54
N VAL A 571 -19.07 16.48 0.47
CA VAL A 571 -19.80 17.02 1.63
C VAL A 571 -20.96 16.09 1.97
N HIS A 572 -20.98 15.61 3.21
CA HIS A 572 -21.96 14.65 3.70
C HIS A 572 -22.75 15.19 4.89
N ASN A 573 -24.08 15.15 4.79
CA ASN A 573 -25.03 15.52 5.83
C ASN A 573 -24.77 16.92 6.42
N ASN A 574 -24.62 17.93 5.55
CA ASN A 574 -24.56 19.32 5.97
C ASN A 574 -25.95 19.84 6.37
N LEU A 575 -26.03 20.69 7.41
CA LEU A 575 -27.32 21.25 7.85
C LEU A 575 -27.85 22.34 6.91
N ASP A 576 -26.95 23.19 6.41
CA ASP A 576 -27.21 24.21 5.39
C ASP A 576 -26.74 23.66 4.02
N ASP A 577 -26.21 24.50 3.14
CA ASP A 577 -25.78 24.05 1.81
C ASP A 577 -24.54 23.16 1.85
N GLY A 578 -24.50 22.15 0.98
CA GLY A 578 -23.33 21.29 0.83
C GLY A 578 -22.09 22.10 0.45
N ILE A 579 -22.14 22.72 -0.73
CA ILE A 579 -21.13 23.66 -1.22
C ILE A 579 -21.83 24.92 -1.73
N GLU A 580 -21.31 26.10 -1.38
CA GLU A 580 -21.75 27.37 -1.98
C GLU A 580 -20.58 28.16 -2.59
N PHE A 581 -20.78 28.66 -3.80
CA PHE A 581 -19.83 29.57 -4.47
C PHE A 581 -20.32 31.02 -4.44
N PHE A 582 -19.58 31.90 -3.75
CA PHE A 582 -19.81 33.35 -3.76
C PHE A 582 -18.82 34.04 -4.71
N GLY A 583 -19.16 34.12 -5.99
CA GLY A 583 -18.28 34.68 -7.01
C GLY A 583 -17.01 33.86 -7.24
N GLY A 584 -16.02 34.46 -7.91
CA GLY A 584 -14.74 33.80 -8.22
C GLY A 584 -14.76 32.97 -9.52
N SER A 585 -13.73 32.16 -9.72
CA SER A 585 -13.50 31.38 -10.94
C SER A 585 -12.84 30.02 -10.71
N VAL A 586 -12.79 29.54 -9.46
CA VAL A 586 -12.37 28.18 -9.13
C VAL A 586 -13.25 27.15 -9.83
N SER A 587 -12.65 26.08 -10.34
CA SER A 587 -13.36 24.92 -10.91
C SER A 587 -13.13 23.70 -10.02
N ALA A 588 -14.03 22.72 -10.06
CA ALA A 588 -13.91 21.48 -9.30
C ALA A 588 -14.13 20.26 -10.18
N LYS A 589 -13.57 19.12 -9.77
CA LYS A 589 -13.77 17.83 -10.40
C LYS A 589 -14.08 16.77 -9.32
N HIS A 590 -14.86 15.76 -9.66
CA HIS A 590 -15.24 14.66 -8.76
C HIS A 590 -15.82 15.16 -7.42
N VAL A 591 -17.04 15.69 -7.48
CA VAL A 591 -17.73 16.27 -6.33
C VAL A 591 -18.90 15.40 -5.92
N VAL A 592 -18.98 15.03 -4.64
CA VAL A 592 -20.05 14.21 -4.07
C VAL A 592 -20.78 14.98 -2.98
N LEU A 593 -22.09 15.17 -3.13
CA LEU A 593 -22.92 15.93 -2.19
C LEU A 593 -24.06 15.03 -1.73
N THR A 594 -24.03 14.63 -0.47
CA THR A 594 -24.97 13.63 0.05
C THR A 594 -25.65 14.11 1.31
N GLY A 595 -26.97 13.98 1.37
CA GLY A 595 -27.74 14.17 2.60
C GLY A 595 -27.80 15.60 3.14
N ASN A 596 -27.45 16.62 2.34
CA ASN A 596 -27.53 18.03 2.75
C ASN A 596 -28.99 18.45 2.99
N ALA A 597 -29.23 19.23 4.04
CA ALA A 597 -30.57 19.53 4.53
C ALA A 597 -31.23 20.78 3.92
N ASP A 598 -30.43 21.69 3.35
CA ASP A 598 -30.91 22.79 2.49
C ASP A 598 -30.57 22.49 1.02
N ASP A 599 -29.83 23.36 0.31
CA ASP A 599 -29.42 23.11 -1.06
C ASP A 599 -28.18 22.21 -1.12
N SER A 600 -28.08 21.32 -2.12
CA SER A 600 -26.85 20.51 -2.23
C SER A 600 -25.68 21.37 -2.73
N LEU A 601 -25.91 22.11 -3.82
CA LEU A 601 -24.97 23.06 -4.41
C LEU A 601 -25.66 24.42 -4.63
N ASP A 602 -25.08 25.49 -4.11
CA ASP A 602 -25.52 26.88 -4.37
C ASP A 602 -24.41 27.69 -5.08
N TRP A 603 -24.80 28.68 -5.88
CA TRP A 603 -23.91 29.78 -6.22
C TRP A 603 -24.61 31.14 -6.36
N THR A 604 -23.82 32.18 -6.11
CA THR A 604 -24.21 33.58 -6.26
C THR A 604 -23.00 34.47 -6.59
N ASP A 605 -23.23 35.78 -6.59
CA ASP A 605 -22.25 36.87 -6.62
C ASP A 605 -21.21 36.83 -7.77
N GLY A 606 -21.52 36.17 -8.88
CA GLY A 606 -20.77 36.25 -10.13
C GLY A 606 -19.79 35.09 -10.39
N TRP A 607 -20.06 33.88 -9.90
CA TRP A 607 -19.15 32.73 -10.06
C TRP A 607 -19.03 32.26 -11.52
N GLN A 608 -17.79 32.06 -11.96
CA GLN A 608 -17.43 31.80 -13.36
C GLN A 608 -16.63 30.49 -13.54
N GLY A 609 -16.65 29.62 -12.52
CA GLY A 609 -15.99 28.32 -12.53
C GLY A 609 -16.71 27.25 -13.33
N ASN A 610 -16.19 26.02 -13.27
CA ASN A 610 -16.80 24.85 -13.90
C ASN A 610 -16.76 23.63 -12.96
N ILE A 611 -17.68 22.69 -13.12
CA ILE A 611 -17.65 21.40 -12.43
C ILE A 611 -17.77 20.25 -13.43
N GLN A 612 -16.95 19.20 -13.27
CA GLN A 612 -17.13 17.93 -13.97
C GLN A 612 -17.19 16.75 -12.99
N PHE A 613 -18.09 15.80 -13.23
CA PHE A 613 -18.36 14.65 -12.36
C PHE A 613 -18.95 15.07 -11.01
N LEU A 614 -20.25 15.36 -11.01
CA LEU A 614 -21.00 15.83 -9.84
C LEU A 614 -22.12 14.85 -9.48
N VAL A 615 -22.01 14.20 -8.32
CA VAL A 615 -23.05 13.35 -7.75
C VAL A 615 -23.78 14.11 -6.64
N ILE A 616 -25.10 14.21 -6.74
CA ILE A 616 -25.98 14.77 -5.71
C ILE A 616 -27.01 13.72 -5.27
N ASN A 617 -26.99 13.37 -3.99
CA ASN A 617 -27.99 12.52 -3.34
C ASN A 617 -28.68 13.34 -2.27
N GLN A 618 -29.84 13.90 -2.58
CA GLN A 618 -30.57 14.71 -1.61
C GLN A 618 -31.06 13.87 -0.43
N ALA A 619 -31.04 14.45 0.76
CA ALA A 619 -31.55 13.79 1.95
C ALA A 619 -33.05 13.49 1.83
N ALA A 620 -33.46 12.31 2.25
CA ALA A 620 -34.87 11.91 2.21
C ALA A 620 -35.73 12.61 3.28
N ASP A 621 -35.12 13.09 4.37
CA ASP A 621 -35.79 13.64 5.54
C ASP A 621 -35.85 15.18 5.61
N SER A 622 -34.87 15.87 5.03
CA SER A 622 -34.77 17.33 4.95
C SER A 622 -33.92 17.70 3.73
N ALA A 623 -34.42 18.53 2.81
CA ALA A 623 -33.71 19.06 1.64
C ALA A 623 -34.50 20.27 1.08
N ASP A 624 -33.87 21.12 0.25
CA ASP A 624 -34.56 22.00 -0.73
C ASP A 624 -34.12 21.64 -2.16
N ASN A 625 -33.32 22.44 -2.85
CA ASN A 625 -32.92 22.20 -4.23
C ASN A 625 -31.67 21.31 -4.31
N GLY A 626 -31.58 20.47 -5.35
CA GLY A 626 -30.29 19.86 -5.69
C GLY A 626 -29.28 20.95 -6.07
N ILE A 627 -29.73 21.93 -6.84
CA ILE A 627 -28.99 23.14 -7.17
C ILE A 627 -29.87 24.38 -7.01
N GLU A 628 -29.43 25.35 -6.22
CA GLU A 628 -29.91 26.73 -6.23
C GLU A 628 -28.88 27.65 -6.89
N ALA A 629 -29.33 28.59 -7.72
CA ALA A 629 -28.43 29.28 -8.63
C ALA A 629 -28.86 30.72 -8.88
N ASP A 630 -28.03 31.67 -8.44
CA ASP A 630 -28.27 33.10 -8.54
C ASP A 630 -27.11 33.85 -9.20
N ASN A 631 -27.40 35.03 -9.77
CA ASN A 631 -26.35 35.98 -10.15
C ASN A 631 -26.08 37.01 -9.05
N ARG A 632 -27.04 37.90 -8.78
CA ARG A 632 -26.91 38.91 -7.73
C ARG A 632 -28.28 39.42 -7.32
N GLU A 633 -28.57 39.33 -6.02
CA GLU A 633 -29.78 39.93 -5.46
C GLU A 633 -29.77 41.46 -5.60
N GLY A 634 -30.90 42.03 -6.05
CA GLY A 634 -31.06 43.49 -6.19
C GLY A 634 -30.49 44.09 -7.48
N ASP A 635 -29.57 43.41 -8.17
CA ASP A 635 -29.12 43.74 -9.53
C ASP A 635 -28.83 42.48 -10.35
N GLU A 636 -29.88 41.93 -10.96
CA GLU A 636 -29.82 40.70 -11.74
C GLU A 636 -28.91 40.78 -12.99
N ASN A 637 -28.41 41.97 -13.35
CA ASN A 637 -27.48 42.18 -14.46
C ASN A 637 -26.08 42.60 -14.02
N ALA A 638 -25.74 42.44 -12.75
CA ALA A 638 -24.41 42.69 -12.23
C ALA A 638 -23.37 41.84 -12.97
N THR A 639 -22.17 42.41 -13.14
CA THR A 639 -21.04 41.77 -13.84
C THR A 639 -19.82 41.64 -12.92
N PRO A 640 -19.04 40.55 -12.97
CA PRO A 640 -19.26 39.35 -13.79
C PRO A 640 -20.58 38.65 -13.44
N ARG A 641 -21.25 38.06 -14.45
CA ARG A 641 -22.49 37.32 -14.23
C ARG A 641 -22.13 35.91 -13.76
N SER A 642 -22.85 35.31 -12.80
CA SER A 642 -22.71 33.89 -12.49
C SER A 642 -23.11 33.06 -13.72
N MET A 643 -22.16 32.35 -14.32
CA MET A 643 -22.40 31.56 -15.53
C MET A 643 -21.42 30.39 -15.65
N PRO A 644 -21.51 29.40 -14.75
CA PRO A 644 -20.64 28.23 -14.79
C PRO A 644 -20.96 27.28 -15.94
N MET A 645 -20.05 26.34 -16.21
CA MET A 645 -20.35 25.13 -16.98
C MET A 645 -20.31 23.90 -16.06
N ILE A 646 -21.35 23.06 -16.12
CA ILE A 646 -21.41 21.80 -15.37
C ILE A 646 -21.55 20.66 -16.38
N ALA A 647 -20.66 19.68 -16.31
CA ALA A 647 -20.66 18.49 -17.16
C ALA A 647 -20.67 17.22 -16.31
N ASN A 648 -21.30 16.16 -16.80
CA ASN A 648 -21.32 14.86 -16.13
C ASN A 648 -21.88 14.96 -14.72
N MET A 649 -23.19 15.20 -14.62
CA MET A 649 -23.88 15.38 -13.35
C MET A 649 -25.02 14.38 -13.21
N SER A 650 -25.15 13.81 -12.02
CA SER A 650 -26.29 13.00 -11.60
C SER A 650 -26.93 13.63 -10.37
N ILE A 651 -28.25 13.83 -10.40
CA ILE A 651 -29.03 14.21 -9.22
C ILE A 651 -30.05 13.11 -8.95
N VAL A 652 -29.91 12.46 -7.80
CA VAL A 652 -30.91 11.58 -7.19
C VAL A 652 -31.63 12.40 -6.12
N GLY A 653 -32.82 12.84 -6.48
CA GLY A 653 -33.54 13.88 -5.75
C GLY A 653 -34.47 13.41 -4.65
N ASN A 654 -34.85 14.34 -3.79
CA ASN A 654 -35.96 14.13 -2.85
C ASN A 654 -37.31 14.25 -3.59
N PRO A 655 -38.23 13.28 -3.47
CA PRO A 655 -39.52 13.29 -4.20
C PRO A 655 -40.52 14.36 -3.73
N GLY A 656 -40.17 15.13 -2.70
CA GLY A 656 -40.89 16.32 -2.26
C GLY A 656 -40.35 17.63 -2.83
N GLU A 657 -39.13 17.65 -3.37
CA GLU A 657 -38.36 18.87 -3.62
C GLU A 657 -37.89 19.01 -5.08
N ARG A 658 -37.19 20.11 -5.38
CA ARG A 658 -36.73 20.47 -6.73
C ARG A 658 -35.32 19.95 -7.03
N GLY A 659 -35.07 19.61 -8.29
CA GLY A 659 -33.74 19.28 -8.78
C GLY A 659 -32.88 20.52 -8.92
N VAL A 660 -33.25 21.44 -9.80
CA VAL A 660 -32.47 22.65 -10.12
C VAL A 660 -33.34 23.89 -10.18
N ARG A 661 -32.86 25.02 -9.64
CA ARG A 661 -33.55 26.30 -9.65
C ARG A 661 -32.63 27.45 -10.04
N PHE A 662 -32.89 28.07 -11.20
CA PHE A 662 -32.18 29.26 -11.68
C PHE A 662 -32.95 30.53 -11.40
N ARG A 663 -32.34 31.53 -10.75
CA ARG A 663 -33.00 32.80 -10.46
C ARG A 663 -32.03 33.98 -10.62
N ARG A 664 -32.60 35.18 -10.42
CA ARG A 664 -31.88 36.46 -10.32
C ARG A 664 -30.88 36.71 -11.48
N GLY A 665 -31.14 36.16 -12.67
CA GLY A 665 -30.30 36.35 -13.86
C GLY A 665 -29.04 35.47 -13.93
N THR A 666 -28.94 34.35 -13.23
CA THR A 666 -27.82 33.41 -13.48
C THR A 666 -27.87 32.82 -14.89
N GLY A 667 -26.71 32.54 -15.48
CA GLY A 667 -26.56 31.67 -16.64
C GLY A 667 -26.02 30.29 -16.25
N ILE A 668 -26.01 29.36 -17.19
CA ILE A 668 -25.35 28.04 -17.07
C ILE A 668 -25.16 27.39 -18.44
N ARG A 669 -24.13 26.56 -18.59
CA ARG A 669 -24.09 25.52 -19.63
C ARG A 669 -24.03 24.14 -18.97
N MET A 670 -25.01 23.30 -19.24
CA MET A 670 -25.15 21.99 -18.61
C MET A 670 -25.07 20.88 -19.67
N TYR A 671 -24.19 19.91 -19.42
CA TYR A 671 -23.84 18.83 -20.34
C TYR A 671 -23.88 17.46 -19.67
N ASN A 672 -24.20 16.41 -20.43
CA ASN A 672 -24.13 15.01 -20.00
C ASN A 672 -24.76 14.77 -18.61
N THR A 673 -25.99 15.26 -18.43
CA THR A 673 -26.63 15.35 -17.11
C THR A 673 -27.85 14.43 -17.01
N TYR A 674 -28.01 13.80 -15.86
CA TYR A 674 -29.20 13.06 -15.48
C TYR A 674 -29.80 13.60 -14.17
N ILE A 675 -31.09 13.87 -14.16
CA ILE A 675 -31.83 14.32 -12.96
C ILE A 675 -33.04 13.42 -12.79
N THR A 676 -33.16 12.79 -11.63
CA THR A 676 -34.23 11.82 -11.33
C THR A 676 -34.79 12.01 -9.93
N ASP A 677 -35.98 11.46 -9.72
CA ASP A 677 -36.68 11.31 -8.44
C ASP A 677 -37.12 12.59 -7.71
N ASN A 678 -36.65 13.78 -8.11
CA ASN A 678 -37.21 15.06 -7.67
C ASN A 678 -38.70 15.20 -8.01
N ALA A 679 -39.45 15.98 -7.23
CA ALA A 679 -40.82 16.37 -7.57
C ALA A 679 -40.88 17.15 -8.90
N THR A 680 -39.99 18.15 -9.01
CA THR A 680 -39.80 18.97 -10.22
C THR A 680 -38.32 18.98 -10.62
N CYS A 681 -37.99 18.68 -11.87
CA CYS A 681 -36.58 18.62 -12.31
C CYS A 681 -35.93 20.00 -12.37
N ILE A 682 -36.58 21.00 -12.96
CA ILE A 682 -35.97 22.30 -13.24
C ILE A 682 -36.98 23.45 -13.15
N ASP A 683 -36.55 24.57 -12.56
CA ASP A 683 -37.24 25.86 -12.53
C ASP A 683 -36.31 27.01 -12.97
N VAL A 684 -36.88 28.02 -13.64
CA VAL A 684 -36.21 29.27 -14.03
C VAL A 684 -37.09 30.46 -13.61
N ASP A 685 -36.74 31.11 -12.50
CA ASP A 685 -37.54 32.17 -11.91
C ASP A 685 -37.08 33.56 -12.37
N GLY A 686 -38.06 34.43 -12.65
CA GLY A 686 -37.87 35.84 -13.01
C GLY A 686 -37.70 36.13 -14.50
N ASP A 687 -38.13 37.33 -14.92
CA ASP A 687 -38.08 37.79 -16.32
C ASP A 687 -36.64 37.83 -16.88
N THR A 688 -35.65 38.20 -16.06
CA THR A 688 -34.25 38.29 -16.49
C THR A 688 -33.68 36.90 -16.79
N SER A 689 -33.84 35.94 -15.89
CA SER A 689 -33.37 34.55 -16.07
C SER A 689 -34.04 33.89 -17.28
N ASN A 690 -35.35 34.06 -17.45
CA ASN A 690 -36.08 33.57 -18.63
C ASN A 690 -35.56 34.21 -19.94
N GLY A 691 -35.10 35.46 -19.88
CA GLY A 691 -34.46 36.14 -21.01
C GLY A 691 -33.12 35.54 -21.47
N LEU A 692 -32.51 34.65 -20.68
CA LEU A 692 -31.20 34.03 -20.96
C LEU A 692 -31.31 32.67 -21.66
N LEU A 693 -32.51 32.06 -21.71
CA LEU A 693 -32.77 30.78 -22.36
C LEU A 693 -32.31 30.76 -23.82
N GLY A 694 -31.46 29.79 -24.17
CA GLY A 694 -30.89 29.65 -25.52
C GLY A 694 -29.75 30.62 -25.84
N THR A 695 -29.27 31.38 -24.86
CA THR A 695 -28.10 32.28 -25.00
C THR A 695 -27.06 32.02 -23.93
N GLU A 696 -27.43 32.21 -22.67
CA GLU A 696 -26.55 32.05 -21.50
C GLU A 696 -27.04 30.91 -20.58
N ILE A 697 -28.27 30.41 -20.77
CA ILE A 697 -28.76 29.13 -20.23
C ILE A 697 -28.85 28.14 -21.40
N LEU A 698 -28.01 27.10 -21.39
CA LEU A 698 -27.85 26.11 -22.46
C LEU A 698 -27.85 24.67 -21.93
N PHE A 699 -28.54 23.78 -22.63
CA PHE A 699 -28.60 22.34 -22.34
C PHE A 699 -28.25 21.52 -23.59
N ASP A 700 -27.43 20.48 -23.42
CA ASP A 700 -27.13 19.49 -24.45
C ASP A 700 -26.72 18.16 -23.79
N GLY A 701 -27.28 17.03 -24.21
CA GLY A 701 -27.06 15.74 -23.54
C GLY A 701 -27.66 15.68 -22.14
N VAL A 702 -28.87 16.23 -21.95
CA VAL A 702 -29.54 16.28 -20.64
C VAL A 702 -30.81 15.44 -20.63
N SER A 703 -30.98 14.58 -19.63
CA SER A 703 -32.18 13.75 -19.46
C SER A 703 -32.84 14.01 -18.10
N PHE A 704 -34.07 14.49 -18.16
CA PHE A 704 -34.92 14.80 -17.01
C PHE A 704 -35.92 13.66 -16.78
N ASN A 705 -35.88 13.05 -15.60
CA ASN A 705 -36.73 11.93 -15.18
C ASN A 705 -37.50 12.25 -13.88
N CYS A 706 -38.26 13.35 -13.90
CA CYS A 706 -39.10 13.76 -12.77
C CYS A 706 -40.59 13.63 -13.13
N PRO A 707 -41.50 13.50 -12.13
CA PRO A 707 -42.94 13.56 -12.36
C PRO A 707 -43.38 14.85 -13.05
N GLU A 708 -42.75 15.98 -12.71
CA GLU A 708 -42.88 17.27 -13.39
C GLU A 708 -41.50 17.73 -13.86
N VAL A 709 -41.32 18.00 -15.16
CA VAL A 709 -40.00 18.46 -15.65
C VAL A 709 -39.82 19.94 -15.37
N VAL A 710 -40.81 20.75 -15.75
CA VAL A 710 -40.83 22.21 -15.59
C VAL A 710 -41.98 22.59 -14.68
N ASP A 711 -41.74 23.46 -13.71
CA ASP A 711 -42.82 24.03 -12.88
C ASP A 711 -43.86 24.72 -13.77
N GLY A 712 -45.13 24.35 -13.61
CA GLY A 712 -46.24 24.68 -14.51
C GLY A 712 -46.54 26.18 -14.73
N ASP A 713 -45.82 27.09 -14.08
CA ASP A 713 -45.88 28.53 -14.30
C ASP A 713 -44.78 29.10 -15.21
N ASN A 714 -43.90 28.26 -15.77
CA ASN A 714 -42.83 28.66 -16.68
C ASN A 714 -42.98 28.15 -18.14
N PRO A 715 -43.86 28.76 -18.96
CA PRO A 715 -44.09 28.32 -20.34
C PRO A 715 -42.94 28.62 -21.31
N ASP A 716 -42.06 29.57 -20.98
CA ASP A 716 -40.92 29.94 -21.82
C ASP A 716 -39.81 28.88 -21.71
N LEU A 717 -39.52 28.39 -20.50
CA LEU A 717 -38.64 27.24 -20.28
C LEU A 717 -39.15 25.99 -20.99
N GLN A 718 -40.45 25.67 -20.84
CA GLN A 718 -41.04 24.53 -21.54
C GLN A 718 -40.88 24.64 -23.07
N SER A 719 -41.12 25.83 -23.63
CA SER A 719 -40.97 26.07 -25.07
C SER A 719 -39.51 25.94 -25.53
N TYR A 720 -38.56 26.30 -24.68
CA TYR A 720 -37.13 26.16 -24.95
C TYR A 720 -36.72 24.69 -24.94
N LEU A 721 -37.07 23.92 -23.91
CA LEU A 721 -36.78 22.47 -23.84
C LEU A 721 -37.37 21.72 -25.04
N ASP A 722 -38.61 22.04 -25.44
CA ASP A 722 -39.26 21.44 -26.61
C ASP A 722 -38.53 21.74 -27.94
N SER A 723 -37.67 22.76 -27.96
CA SER A 723 -36.91 23.17 -29.14
C SER A 723 -35.54 22.47 -29.29
N LEU A 724 -35.06 21.82 -28.22
CA LEU A 724 -33.75 21.18 -28.18
C LEU A 724 -33.79 19.76 -28.73
N GLY A 725 -32.76 19.39 -29.48
CA GLY A 725 -32.69 18.10 -30.18
C GLY A 725 -32.07 16.95 -29.36
N ASN A 726 -31.31 17.28 -28.31
CA ASN A 726 -30.56 16.33 -27.48
C ASN A 726 -30.88 16.55 -25.98
N VAL A 727 -32.17 16.74 -25.69
CA VAL A 727 -32.71 16.84 -24.34
C VAL A 727 -33.93 15.93 -24.23
N SER A 728 -33.98 15.15 -23.16
CA SER A 728 -35.09 14.24 -22.85
C SER A 728 -35.87 14.75 -21.66
N GLN A 729 -37.20 14.76 -21.78
CA GLN A 729 -38.14 15.21 -20.74
C GLN A 729 -38.94 14.03 -20.14
N THR A 730 -38.48 12.80 -20.36
CA THR A 730 -39.20 11.58 -19.91
C THR A 730 -38.24 10.51 -19.39
N GLY A 731 -37.02 10.90 -18.99
CA GLY A 731 -35.95 9.97 -18.62
C GLY A 731 -35.49 9.06 -19.76
N GLY A 732 -35.75 9.41 -21.02
CA GLY A 732 -35.24 8.69 -22.19
C GLY A 732 -33.76 8.98 -22.49
N SER A 733 -33.13 8.09 -23.26
CA SER A 733 -31.73 8.21 -23.68
C SER A 733 -31.46 9.48 -24.50
N VAL A 734 -30.28 10.05 -24.30
CA VAL A 734 -29.72 11.21 -25.02
C VAL A 734 -28.27 10.89 -25.40
N THR A 735 -27.72 11.62 -26.37
CA THR A 735 -26.35 11.39 -26.83
C THR A 735 -25.36 12.20 -25.96
N PRO A 736 -24.31 11.57 -25.42
CA PRO A 736 -23.21 12.28 -24.77
C PRO A 736 -22.61 13.32 -25.71
N VAL A 737 -22.39 14.51 -25.17
CA VAL A 737 -21.76 15.62 -25.86
C VAL A 737 -20.26 15.43 -25.79
N ASN A 738 -19.58 15.53 -26.94
CA ASN A 738 -18.13 15.65 -26.98
C ASN A 738 -17.73 17.04 -26.46
N LEU A 739 -16.93 17.06 -25.40
CA LEU A 739 -16.54 18.28 -24.68
C LEU A 739 -15.15 18.79 -25.09
N ASP A 740 -14.55 18.23 -26.16
CA ASP A 740 -13.21 18.60 -26.62
C ASP A 740 -13.11 20.11 -26.87
N GLY A 741 -12.23 20.77 -26.12
CA GLY A 741 -11.99 22.20 -26.22
C GLY A 741 -13.03 23.09 -25.53
N MET A 742 -13.95 22.52 -24.75
CA MET A 742 -14.94 23.23 -23.92
C MET A 742 -14.48 23.30 -22.45
N GLY A 743 -13.42 24.06 -22.18
CA GLY A 743 -12.76 24.07 -20.86
C GLY A 743 -11.76 22.93 -20.72
N ASN A 744 -11.33 22.63 -19.49
CA ASN A 744 -10.49 21.47 -19.17
C ASN A 744 -11.36 20.24 -18.83
N PHE A 745 -12.40 19.97 -19.63
CA PHE A 745 -13.26 18.81 -19.45
C PHE A 745 -12.74 17.58 -20.18
N GLU A 746 -12.95 16.42 -19.56
CA GLU A 746 -12.73 15.11 -20.13
C GLU A 746 -13.90 14.72 -21.04
N THR A 747 -13.59 14.04 -22.14
CA THR A 747 -14.60 13.49 -23.04
C THR A 747 -15.02 12.13 -22.53
N VAL A 748 -16.33 11.93 -22.39
CA VAL A 748 -16.93 10.66 -22.00
C VAL A 748 -17.99 10.22 -23.02
N ASP A 749 -18.38 8.96 -22.94
CA ASP A 749 -19.43 8.35 -23.76
C ASP A 749 -20.68 7.91 -22.95
N PHE A 750 -20.81 8.40 -21.72
CA PHE A 750 -21.99 8.19 -20.86
C PHE A 750 -22.69 9.49 -20.47
N ILE A 751 -23.90 9.36 -19.92
CA ILE A 751 -24.71 10.45 -19.36
C ILE A 751 -24.80 10.25 -17.85
N GLY A 752 -24.65 11.34 -17.09
CA GLY A 752 -24.57 11.29 -15.64
C GLY A 752 -23.14 11.51 -15.16
N ALA A 753 -22.95 11.35 -13.85
CA ALA A 753 -21.69 11.61 -13.16
C ALA A 753 -20.71 10.44 -13.17
N THR A 754 -21.18 9.21 -13.29
CA THR A 754 -20.34 8.00 -13.23
C THR A 754 -20.56 7.14 -14.46
N ASP A 755 -19.51 6.43 -14.87
CA ASP A 755 -19.64 5.34 -15.81
C ASP A 755 -20.29 4.15 -15.06
N PRO A 756 -21.36 3.53 -15.58
CA PRO A 756 -21.91 2.31 -14.98
C PRO A 756 -20.89 1.18 -14.79
N ALA A 757 -19.76 1.20 -15.51
CA ALA A 757 -18.68 0.23 -15.40
C ALA A 757 -17.50 0.68 -14.51
N ASN A 758 -17.40 1.97 -14.18
CA ASN A 758 -16.31 2.54 -13.38
C ASN A 758 -16.83 3.70 -12.51
N ASP A 759 -17.15 3.39 -11.26
CA ASP A 759 -17.65 4.34 -10.28
C ASP A 759 -16.49 4.97 -9.49
N TRP A 760 -16.10 6.19 -9.87
CA TRP A 760 -15.03 6.94 -9.20
C TRP A 760 -15.35 7.35 -7.76
N THR A 761 -16.59 7.14 -7.29
CA THR A 761 -16.95 7.39 -5.88
C THR A 761 -16.49 6.28 -4.94
N GLU A 762 -16.20 5.08 -5.48
CA GLU A 762 -15.77 3.93 -4.68
C GLU A 762 -14.38 4.12 -4.06
N GLY A 763 -14.18 3.55 -2.87
CA GLY A 763 -12.89 3.49 -2.17
C GLY A 763 -12.55 4.67 -1.27
N TRP A 764 -13.19 5.83 -1.43
CA TRP A 764 -12.85 7.04 -0.65
C TRP A 764 -14.06 7.83 -0.12
N ALA A 765 -15.17 7.85 -0.85
CA ALA A 765 -16.37 8.57 -0.44
C ALA A 765 -17.06 7.85 0.73
N PHE A 766 -17.59 8.64 1.66
CA PHE A 766 -18.29 8.15 2.84
C PHE A 766 -19.77 7.87 2.56
N GLY A 767 -20.23 6.68 2.95
CA GLY A 767 -21.63 6.26 2.90
C GLY A 767 -22.02 5.54 1.61
N ASP A 768 -23.22 4.96 1.60
CA ASP A 768 -23.77 4.32 0.39
C ASP A 768 -24.21 5.40 -0.61
N ILE A 769 -23.46 5.53 -1.71
CA ILE A 769 -23.72 6.53 -2.75
C ILE A 769 -24.58 5.91 -3.85
N ASP A 770 -25.75 6.48 -4.10
CA ASP A 770 -26.52 6.20 -5.32
C ASP A 770 -26.10 7.19 -6.40
N THR A 771 -25.28 6.75 -7.33
CA THR A 771 -24.70 7.62 -8.37
C THR A 771 -25.70 8.08 -9.43
N GLY A 772 -26.95 7.62 -9.35
CA GLY A 772 -28.00 8.01 -10.28
C GLY A 772 -27.68 7.66 -11.73
N SER A 773 -26.89 6.61 -11.97
CA SER A 773 -26.52 6.18 -13.32
C SER A 773 -27.77 5.75 -14.10
N PRO A 774 -28.08 6.37 -15.26
CA PRO A 774 -29.28 6.02 -16.01
C PRO A 774 -29.16 4.64 -16.68
N ASP A 775 -30.16 3.77 -16.46
CA ASP A 775 -30.32 2.50 -17.20
C ASP A 775 -30.86 2.76 -18.61
N PHE A 776 -30.07 3.47 -19.43
CA PHE A 776 -30.38 3.63 -20.84
C PHE A 776 -30.09 2.33 -21.58
N PRO A 777 -30.99 1.84 -22.45
CA PRO A 777 -30.66 0.72 -23.31
C PRO A 777 -29.43 1.11 -24.14
N ALA A 778 -28.33 0.38 -23.98
CA ALA A 778 -27.07 0.66 -24.65
C ALA A 778 -27.31 0.90 -26.15
N GLU A 779 -26.95 2.09 -26.63
CA GLU A 779 -26.76 2.28 -28.06
C GLU A 779 -25.60 1.35 -28.48
N PRO A 780 -25.68 0.65 -29.62
CA PRO A 780 -24.59 -0.23 -30.03
C PRO A 780 -23.35 0.62 -30.27
N ALA A 781 -22.42 0.57 -29.31
CA ALA A 781 -21.13 1.21 -29.41
C ALA A 781 -20.44 0.71 -30.69
N GLY A 782 -19.86 1.65 -31.45
CA GLY A 782 -18.86 1.27 -32.44
C GLY A 782 -17.66 0.62 -31.75
N CYS A 783 -16.81 -0.03 -32.52
CA CYS A 783 -15.60 -0.62 -31.95
C CYS A 783 -14.64 0.45 -31.42
N PRO A 784 -14.05 0.25 -30.22
CA PRO A 784 -13.11 1.21 -29.63
C PRO A 784 -11.82 1.32 -30.46
N ASP A 785 -11.09 2.41 -30.25
CA ASP A 785 -9.86 2.71 -30.99
C ASP A 785 -8.85 1.54 -30.89
N GLY A 786 -8.24 1.20 -32.03
CA GLY A 786 -7.32 0.07 -32.14
C GLY A 786 -7.96 -1.28 -32.46
N THR A 787 -9.29 -1.39 -32.43
CA THR A 787 -10.05 -2.56 -32.90
C THR A 787 -10.78 -2.29 -34.22
N THR A 788 -11.37 -3.31 -34.84
CA THR A 788 -12.13 -3.14 -36.11
C THR A 788 -13.45 -3.90 -36.11
N ASP A 789 -14.47 -3.37 -36.81
CA ASP A 789 -15.79 -4.01 -36.88
C ASP A 789 -15.73 -5.46 -37.39
N GLY A 790 -16.31 -6.37 -36.60
CA GLY A 790 -16.55 -7.77 -36.97
C GLY A 790 -18.01 -8.04 -37.39
N SER A 791 -18.34 -9.32 -37.56
CA SER A 791 -19.73 -9.75 -37.82
C SER A 791 -20.47 -10.00 -36.50
N PRO A 792 -21.64 -9.36 -36.26
CA PRO A 792 -22.38 -9.54 -35.02
C PRO A 792 -22.68 -11.01 -34.70
N ILE A 793 -22.52 -11.42 -33.43
CA ILE A 793 -22.85 -12.75 -32.92
C ILE A 793 -24.15 -12.61 -32.13
N ASN A 794 -25.20 -13.34 -32.52
CA ASN A 794 -26.52 -13.27 -31.89
C ASN A 794 -27.13 -11.87 -31.73
N GLY A 795 -26.69 -10.91 -32.55
CA GLY A 795 -27.17 -9.53 -32.51
C GLY A 795 -26.30 -8.60 -31.68
N THR A 796 -25.35 -9.12 -30.90
CA THR A 796 -24.30 -8.34 -30.21
C THR A 796 -23.24 -7.92 -31.22
N PRO A 797 -22.86 -6.63 -31.30
CA PRO A 797 -21.75 -6.19 -32.14
C PRO A 797 -20.42 -6.83 -31.70
N THR A 798 -19.49 -6.94 -32.63
CA THR A 798 -18.19 -7.61 -32.40
C THR A 798 -17.07 -6.71 -32.87
N CYS A 799 -15.94 -6.73 -32.16
CA CYS A 799 -14.73 -5.99 -32.48
C CYS A 799 -13.54 -6.94 -32.60
N LEU A 800 -12.90 -6.97 -33.76
CA LEU A 800 -11.72 -7.79 -34.01
C LEU A 800 -10.50 -7.12 -33.36
N MET A 801 -9.80 -7.86 -32.50
CA MET A 801 -8.55 -7.42 -31.87
C MET A 801 -7.36 -7.53 -32.84
N PRO A 802 -6.37 -6.64 -32.77
CA PRO A 802 -5.13 -6.81 -33.53
C PRO A 802 -4.29 -7.96 -32.96
N GLU A 803 -3.47 -8.61 -33.80
CA GLU A 803 -2.55 -9.69 -33.36
C GLU A 803 -1.49 -9.20 -32.35
N THR A 804 -1.17 -7.89 -32.33
CA THR A 804 -0.21 -7.29 -31.39
C THR A 804 -0.65 -5.90 -30.97
N ILE A 805 -0.60 -5.63 -29.66
CA ILE A 805 -1.00 -4.37 -29.02
C ILE A 805 0.26 -3.73 -28.41
N LEU A 806 0.80 -2.68 -29.02
CA LEU A 806 2.07 -2.05 -28.60
C LEU A 806 1.88 -0.69 -27.90
N SER A 807 0.64 -0.35 -27.58
CA SER A 807 0.25 0.84 -26.83
C SER A 807 -1.02 0.52 -26.07
N ASP A 808 -1.30 1.28 -25.03
CA ASP A 808 -2.46 1.04 -24.18
C ASP A 808 -3.76 0.92 -25.00
N MET A 809 -4.55 -0.08 -24.64
CA MET A 809 -5.82 -0.39 -25.29
C MET A 809 -6.87 -0.61 -24.22
N HIS A 810 -8.02 0.03 -24.42
CA HIS A 810 -9.13 -0.01 -23.49
C HIS A 810 -10.36 -0.62 -24.18
N LEU A 811 -10.83 -1.73 -23.62
CA LEU A 811 -12.01 -2.46 -24.10
C LEU A 811 -13.18 -2.19 -23.16
N THR A 812 -14.26 -1.66 -23.73
CA THR A 812 -15.50 -1.34 -23.01
C THR A 812 -16.52 -2.46 -23.10
N SER A 813 -17.52 -2.46 -22.22
CA SER A 813 -18.60 -3.44 -22.27
C SER A 813 -19.55 -3.28 -23.47
N GLY A 814 -20.42 -4.27 -23.72
CA GLY A 814 -21.44 -4.21 -24.77
C GLY A 814 -21.02 -4.73 -26.16
N ASN A 815 -19.72 -4.91 -26.41
CA ASN A 815 -19.17 -5.58 -27.59
C ASN A 815 -18.59 -6.96 -27.21
N PHE A 816 -18.54 -7.87 -28.19
CA PHE A 816 -17.66 -9.05 -28.10
C PHE A 816 -16.33 -8.78 -28.80
N TYR A 817 -15.22 -8.93 -28.08
CA TYR A 817 -13.88 -8.73 -28.62
C TYR A 817 -13.31 -10.05 -29.10
N ILE A 818 -13.07 -10.17 -30.41
CA ILE A 818 -12.73 -11.44 -31.05
C ILE A 818 -11.21 -11.54 -31.20
N LEU A 819 -10.62 -12.57 -30.59
CA LEU A 819 -9.23 -12.96 -30.78
C LEU A 819 -9.04 -13.64 -32.14
N SER A 820 -7.81 -13.58 -32.65
CA SER A 820 -7.41 -14.33 -33.84
C SER A 820 -5.96 -14.78 -33.73
N GLY A 821 -5.77 -16.09 -33.65
CA GLY A 821 -4.53 -16.74 -33.23
C GLY A 821 -4.05 -16.26 -31.86
N LYS A 822 -2.73 -16.18 -31.72
CA LYS A 822 -2.06 -15.58 -30.58
C LYS A 822 -2.16 -14.05 -30.65
N VAL A 823 -2.88 -13.44 -29.70
CA VAL A 823 -2.89 -11.98 -29.50
C VAL A 823 -1.91 -11.63 -28.38
N VAL A 824 -0.99 -10.70 -28.65
CA VAL A 824 0.09 -10.33 -27.71
C VAL A 824 -0.05 -8.86 -27.28
N VAL A 825 -0.07 -8.63 -25.97
CA VAL A 825 0.01 -7.29 -25.36
C VAL A 825 1.47 -6.98 -25.01
N GLY A 826 1.90 -5.83 -25.53
CA GLY A 826 3.25 -5.28 -25.45
C GLY A 826 4.33 -6.08 -26.16
N GLY A 827 5.57 -5.65 -25.96
CA GLY A 827 6.78 -6.34 -26.39
C GLY A 827 7.73 -6.50 -25.21
N ASP A 828 8.12 -7.75 -24.92
CA ASP A 828 9.01 -8.19 -23.82
C ASP A 828 10.04 -7.11 -23.41
N ASN A 829 9.69 -6.34 -22.38
CA ASN A 829 10.48 -5.26 -21.78
C ASN A 829 10.98 -4.14 -22.74
N THR A 830 10.43 -4.02 -23.96
CA THR A 830 10.84 -2.99 -24.93
C THR A 830 9.71 -2.08 -25.39
N ASP A 831 8.49 -2.60 -25.47
CA ASP A 831 7.31 -1.90 -25.97
C ASP A 831 6.11 -2.25 -25.08
N SER A 832 6.24 -1.98 -23.78
CA SER A 832 5.21 -2.24 -22.77
C SER A 832 3.89 -1.54 -23.10
N ALA A 833 2.78 -2.23 -22.85
CA ALA A 833 1.43 -1.71 -23.03
C ALA A 833 0.50 -2.24 -21.93
N THR A 834 -0.56 -1.50 -21.64
CA THR A 834 -1.63 -1.94 -20.74
C THR A 834 -2.91 -2.27 -21.52
N LEU A 835 -3.44 -3.48 -21.33
CA LEU A 835 -4.77 -3.86 -21.80
C LEU A 835 -5.78 -3.70 -20.66
N THR A 836 -6.62 -2.66 -20.74
CA THR A 836 -7.67 -2.39 -19.76
C THR A 836 -9.00 -2.97 -20.24
N LEU A 837 -9.67 -3.75 -19.38
CA LEU A 837 -10.97 -4.38 -19.62
C LEU A 837 -11.97 -3.86 -18.59
N ASP A 838 -13.00 -3.15 -19.04
CA ASP A 838 -14.06 -2.67 -18.15
C ASP A 838 -14.96 -3.79 -17.64
N ALA A 839 -15.68 -3.53 -16.56
CA ALA A 839 -16.71 -4.41 -16.03
C ALA A 839 -17.70 -4.85 -17.13
N GLY A 840 -17.96 -6.15 -17.22
CA GLY A 840 -18.85 -6.75 -18.22
C GLY A 840 -18.24 -6.92 -19.62
N THR A 841 -16.95 -6.59 -19.82
CA THR A 841 -16.23 -6.86 -21.07
C THR A 841 -16.17 -8.36 -21.36
N THR A 842 -16.43 -8.76 -22.60
CA THR A 842 -16.35 -10.16 -23.05
C THR A 842 -15.35 -10.32 -24.20
N VAL A 843 -14.27 -11.06 -23.96
CA VAL A 843 -13.28 -11.45 -24.96
C VAL A 843 -13.55 -12.90 -25.40
N VAL A 844 -13.50 -13.15 -26.69
CA VAL A 844 -13.93 -14.39 -27.32
C VAL A 844 -12.81 -14.98 -28.18
N GLY A 845 -12.33 -16.17 -27.80
CA GLY A 845 -11.58 -17.04 -28.68
C GLY A 845 -12.52 -17.63 -29.74
N ASN A 846 -12.25 -17.34 -31.01
CA ASN A 846 -13.06 -17.74 -32.15
C ASN A 846 -12.84 -19.23 -32.52
N ASP A 847 -11.65 -19.77 -32.27
CA ASP A 847 -11.32 -21.18 -32.42
C ASP A 847 -10.28 -21.67 -31.39
N ALA A 848 -9.99 -22.97 -31.46
CA ALA A 848 -9.10 -23.66 -30.53
C ALA A 848 -7.62 -23.29 -30.70
N GLU A 849 -7.23 -22.43 -31.64
CA GLU A 849 -5.87 -21.91 -31.80
C GLU A 849 -5.72 -20.50 -31.18
N ASP A 850 -6.81 -19.89 -30.70
CA ASP A 850 -6.83 -18.50 -30.19
C ASP A 850 -6.49 -18.41 -28.70
N PHE A 851 -5.58 -17.50 -28.32
CA PHE A 851 -5.24 -17.23 -26.91
C PHE A 851 -4.65 -15.83 -26.73
N LEU A 852 -4.68 -15.34 -25.49
CA LEU A 852 -4.22 -14.01 -25.11
C LEU A 852 -2.93 -14.10 -24.30
N VAL A 853 -1.93 -13.30 -24.67
CA VAL A 853 -0.64 -13.24 -23.97
C VAL A 853 -0.33 -11.82 -23.51
N ILE A 854 0.05 -11.67 -22.24
CA ILE A 854 0.66 -10.45 -21.70
C ILE A 854 2.17 -10.66 -21.64
N SER A 855 2.94 -9.84 -22.35
CA SER A 855 4.41 -9.93 -22.35
C SER A 855 5.02 -9.30 -21.11
N ARG A 856 6.25 -9.70 -20.74
CA ARG A 856 6.99 -9.08 -19.63
C ARG A 856 7.06 -7.56 -19.74
N GLY A 857 6.89 -6.90 -18.59
CA GLY A 857 6.81 -5.45 -18.47
C GLY A 857 5.51 -4.84 -19.01
N SER A 858 4.57 -5.64 -19.52
CA SER A 858 3.24 -5.21 -19.98
C SER A 858 2.18 -5.64 -18.97
N GLN A 859 0.99 -5.06 -19.06
CA GLN A 859 -0.03 -5.26 -18.03
C GLN A 859 -1.40 -5.60 -18.62
N ILE A 860 -2.17 -6.36 -17.85
CA ILE A 860 -3.62 -6.50 -18.01
C ILE A 860 -4.31 -5.94 -16.78
N VAL A 861 -5.33 -5.11 -16.98
CA VAL A 861 -6.15 -4.51 -15.92
C VAL A 861 -7.59 -4.93 -16.19
N ALA A 862 -8.03 -6.01 -15.55
CA ALA A 862 -9.40 -6.49 -15.63
C ALA A 862 -10.21 -5.93 -14.44
N ASN A 863 -11.07 -4.94 -14.72
CA ASN A 863 -11.87 -4.22 -13.74
C ASN A 863 -13.29 -4.79 -13.71
N GLY A 864 -13.42 -6.11 -13.48
CA GLY A 864 -14.73 -6.71 -13.30
C GLY A 864 -15.40 -6.26 -12.00
N THR A 865 -16.71 -6.47 -11.90
CA THR A 865 -17.44 -6.38 -10.63
C THR A 865 -18.21 -7.68 -10.36
N ALA A 866 -18.68 -7.86 -9.12
CA ALA A 866 -19.48 -9.03 -8.75
C ALA A 866 -20.76 -9.22 -9.59
N THR A 867 -21.29 -8.13 -10.16
CA THR A 867 -22.51 -8.12 -10.99
C THR A 867 -22.22 -8.03 -12.49
N ALA A 868 -21.02 -7.57 -12.88
CA ALA A 868 -20.56 -7.48 -14.26
C ALA A 868 -19.09 -7.93 -14.36
N PRO A 869 -18.80 -9.24 -14.25
CA PRO A 869 -17.42 -9.72 -14.34
C PRO A 869 -16.86 -9.54 -15.76
N VAL A 870 -15.54 -9.40 -15.86
CA VAL A 870 -14.84 -9.56 -17.15
C VAL A 870 -14.87 -11.04 -17.52
N THR A 871 -15.27 -11.37 -18.75
CA THR A 871 -15.38 -12.76 -19.22
C THR A 871 -14.44 -13.02 -20.40
N LEU A 872 -13.57 -14.02 -20.28
CA LEU A 872 -12.80 -14.57 -21.39
C LEU A 872 -13.35 -15.97 -21.71
N THR A 873 -13.82 -16.19 -22.93
CA THR A 873 -14.55 -17.42 -23.28
C THR A 873 -14.36 -17.84 -24.75
N GLY A 874 -14.90 -19.00 -25.12
CA GLY A 874 -14.91 -19.48 -26.51
C GLY A 874 -16.21 -19.12 -27.26
N LEU A 875 -16.15 -19.06 -28.59
CA LEU A 875 -17.26 -18.66 -29.45
C LEU A 875 -18.59 -19.40 -29.17
N ALA A 876 -18.53 -20.71 -28.88
CA ALA A 876 -19.72 -21.51 -28.66
C ALA A 876 -20.51 -21.11 -27.38
N ASP A 877 -19.88 -20.40 -26.44
CA ASP A 877 -20.55 -19.88 -25.23
C ASP A 877 -21.43 -18.66 -25.55
N VAL A 878 -21.04 -17.87 -26.56
CA VAL A 878 -21.73 -16.61 -26.93
C VAL A 878 -22.60 -16.74 -28.19
N ASP A 879 -22.36 -17.75 -29.03
CA ASP A 879 -23.11 -17.99 -30.28
C ASP A 879 -24.44 -18.73 -30.11
N GLY A 880 -24.79 -19.09 -28.86
CA GLY A 880 -26.06 -19.76 -28.53
C GLY A 880 -26.04 -21.27 -28.81
N SER A 881 -24.85 -21.85 -29.00
CA SER A 881 -24.66 -23.29 -28.96
C SER A 881 -25.07 -23.85 -27.60
N ASN A 882 -25.59 -25.09 -27.59
CA ASN A 882 -25.86 -25.79 -26.34
C ASN A 882 -24.57 -26.45 -25.88
N LEU A 883 -23.94 -25.88 -24.86
CA LEU A 883 -22.80 -26.48 -24.17
C LEU A 883 -23.30 -27.52 -23.16
N SER A 884 -22.60 -28.66 -23.07
CA SER A 884 -22.76 -29.62 -21.98
C SER A 884 -21.78 -29.33 -20.86
N ASP A 885 -22.03 -29.89 -19.67
CA ASP A 885 -21.17 -29.77 -18.49
C ASP A 885 -19.72 -30.28 -18.71
N SER A 886 -19.47 -31.07 -19.77
CA SER A 886 -18.16 -31.56 -20.17
C SER A 886 -17.54 -30.81 -21.38
N THR A 887 -18.06 -29.64 -21.74
CA THR A 887 -17.53 -28.86 -22.88
C THR A 887 -16.29 -28.11 -22.42
N ARG A 888 -15.18 -28.24 -23.12
CA ARG A 888 -13.86 -27.70 -22.75
C ARG A 888 -13.02 -27.46 -24.02
N GLY A 889 -11.92 -26.72 -23.93
CA GLY A 889 -10.94 -26.57 -25.02
C GLY A 889 -11.49 -25.86 -26.25
N LEU A 890 -12.36 -24.87 -26.06
CA LEU A 890 -12.91 -24.06 -27.14
C LEU A 890 -11.91 -23.01 -27.64
N TRP A 891 -10.94 -22.64 -26.81
CA TRP A 891 -9.85 -21.68 -27.07
C TRP A 891 -8.70 -21.95 -26.07
N GLY A 892 -7.58 -21.26 -26.23
CA GLY A 892 -6.33 -21.58 -25.52
C GLY A 892 -6.27 -21.09 -24.08
N GLY A 893 -6.78 -19.89 -23.75
CA GLY A 893 -6.72 -19.33 -22.40
C GLY A 893 -5.91 -18.03 -22.29
N LEU A 894 -5.60 -17.63 -21.06
CA LEU A 894 -4.83 -16.42 -20.73
C LEU A 894 -3.43 -16.80 -20.25
N VAL A 895 -2.40 -16.20 -20.84
CA VAL A 895 -1.01 -16.37 -20.41
C VAL A 895 -0.44 -15.02 -19.99
N ILE A 896 0.18 -14.95 -18.80
CA ILE A 896 0.79 -13.74 -18.27
C ILE A 896 2.27 -14.03 -18.00
N ASN A 897 3.15 -13.36 -18.75
CA ASN A 897 4.60 -13.48 -18.60
C ASN A 897 5.13 -12.32 -17.76
N GLY A 898 5.66 -12.60 -16.58
CA GLY A 898 6.29 -11.62 -15.70
C GLY A 898 7.82 -11.76 -15.62
N ASN A 899 8.43 -10.83 -14.87
CA ASN A 899 9.87 -10.75 -14.62
C ASN A 899 10.31 -11.39 -13.29
N ALA A 900 9.44 -12.12 -12.61
CA ALA A 900 9.71 -12.69 -11.29
C ALA A 900 10.53 -13.99 -11.34
N PRO A 901 11.19 -14.36 -10.22
CA PRO A 901 12.05 -15.54 -10.11
C PRO A 901 11.42 -16.85 -10.57
N ILE A 902 12.14 -17.59 -11.42
CA ILE A 902 11.84 -18.99 -11.75
C ILE A 902 13.10 -19.85 -11.49
N ASN A 903 12.96 -21.17 -11.49
CA ASN A 903 14.08 -22.10 -11.31
C ASN A 903 14.38 -22.98 -12.54
N ASP A 904 13.57 -22.89 -13.61
CA ASP A 904 13.82 -23.55 -14.89
C ASP A 904 14.58 -22.63 -15.86
N CYS A 905 15.90 -22.63 -15.74
CA CYS A 905 16.77 -21.71 -16.48
C CYS A 905 17.46 -22.34 -17.69
N PRO A 906 17.91 -21.52 -18.66
CA PRO A 906 18.83 -21.95 -19.71
C PRO A 906 20.16 -22.46 -19.12
N GLU A 907 20.89 -23.30 -19.88
CA GLU A 907 22.15 -23.89 -19.42
C GLU A 907 23.16 -22.81 -18.95
N GLY A 908 23.50 -22.85 -17.66
CA GLY A 908 24.47 -21.95 -17.03
C GLY A 908 23.89 -20.70 -16.36
N ALA A 909 22.58 -20.48 -16.46
CA ALA A 909 21.88 -19.49 -15.63
C ALA A 909 21.46 -20.11 -14.30
N GLU A 910 21.43 -19.29 -13.25
CA GLU A 910 21.05 -19.68 -11.88
C GLU A 910 19.62 -19.23 -11.59
N GLY A 911 18.83 -20.04 -10.89
CA GLY A 911 17.44 -19.71 -10.58
C GLY A 911 17.29 -18.40 -9.81
N GLY A 912 16.21 -17.67 -10.09
CA GLY A 912 15.94 -16.35 -9.53
C GLY A 912 16.85 -15.22 -10.03
N THR A 913 17.67 -15.44 -11.05
CA THR A 913 18.46 -14.38 -11.69
C THR A 913 17.77 -13.83 -12.94
N VAL A 914 18.17 -12.64 -13.40
CA VAL A 914 17.64 -11.99 -14.63
C VAL A 914 17.89 -12.86 -15.87
N GLU A 915 18.96 -13.67 -15.85
CA GLU A 915 19.33 -14.62 -16.89
C GLU A 915 18.51 -15.91 -16.88
N CYS A 916 17.80 -16.20 -15.78
CA CYS A 916 16.92 -17.34 -15.68
C CYS A 916 15.56 -17.01 -16.32
N THR A 917 15.47 -17.28 -17.61
CA THR A 917 14.24 -17.11 -18.37
C THR A 917 13.89 -18.36 -19.15
N LYS A 918 12.59 -18.62 -19.31
CA LYS A 918 12.07 -19.77 -20.03
C LYS A 918 11.10 -19.31 -21.11
N GLU A 919 11.08 -20.03 -22.23
CA GLU A 919 10.03 -19.84 -23.23
C GLU A 919 8.74 -20.47 -22.69
N GLY A 920 7.71 -19.66 -22.55
CA GLY A 920 6.39 -20.08 -22.12
C GLY A 920 5.71 -20.99 -23.12
N GLU A 921 4.72 -21.72 -22.63
CA GLU A 921 3.98 -22.69 -23.41
C GLU A 921 3.37 -22.09 -24.68
N ALA A 922 3.23 -22.92 -25.71
CA ALA A 922 2.80 -22.50 -27.06
C ALA A 922 3.62 -21.35 -27.68
N ASN A 923 4.86 -21.12 -27.21
CA ASN A 923 5.68 -19.95 -27.56
C ASN A 923 4.97 -18.65 -27.20
N SER A 924 4.38 -18.55 -26.00
CA SER A 924 3.72 -17.35 -25.49
C SER A 924 4.71 -16.17 -25.46
N GLY A 925 5.94 -16.42 -25.03
CA GLY A 925 7.06 -15.50 -24.97
C GLY A 925 8.02 -15.90 -23.84
N LEU A 926 9.07 -15.11 -23.63
CA LEU A 926 9.94 -15.33 -22.47
C LEU A 926 9.25 -14.87 -21.19
N PHE A 927 9.40 -15.67 -20.14
CA PHE A 927 9.03 -15.33 -18.77
C PHE A 927 10.20 -15.61 -17.82
N GLY A 928 10.10 -15.09 -16.60
CA GLY A 928 11.12 -15.24 -15.57
C GLY A 928 12.08 -14.05 -15.51
N GLY A 929 12.78 -13.95 -14.39
CA GLY A 929 13.76 -12.90 -14.11
C GLY A 929 14.15 -12.92 -12.64
N ALA A 930 14.48 -11.75 -12.09
CA ALA A 930 14.88 -11.59 -10.69
C ALA A 930 13.94 -10.68 -9.88
N ASP A 931 12.90 -10.13 -10.52
CA ASP A 931 12.04 -9.13 -9.90
C ASP A 931 10.82 -9.77 -9.24
N ALA A 932 11.00 -10.20 -7.98
CA ALA A 932 9.93 -10.79 -7.19
C ALA A 932 8.73 -9.85 -6.99
N PHE A 933 8.86 -8.55 -7.21
CA PHE A 933 7.79 -7.56 -7.07
C PHE A 933 7.25 -7.08 -8.42
N ASP A 934 7.63 -7.72 -9.53
CA ASP A 934 7.13 -7.40 -10.87
C ASP A 934 5.60 -7.37 -10.90
N SER A 935 5.05 -6.34 -11.55
CA SER A 935 3.60 -6.17 -11.70
C SER A 935 3.18 -6.34 -13.15
N SER A 936 2.39 -7.39 -13.39
CA SER A 936 1.70 -7.67 -14.65
C SER A 936 0.27 -7.09 -14.69
N GLY A 937 -0.07 -6.19 -13.75
CA GLY A 937 -1.35 -5.50 -13.67
C GLY A 937 -2.27 -6.05 -12.57
N SER A 938 -3.58 -6.05 -12.82
CA SER A 938 -4.61 -6.44 -11.86
C SER A 938 -5.72 -7.28 -12.49
N LEU A 939 -6.08 -8.38 -11.83
CA LEU A 939 -7.22 -9.20 -12.18
C LEU A 939 -8.24 -9.11 -11.05
N ASN A 940 -9.39 -8.50 -11.30
CA ASN A 940 -10.49 -8.42 -10.36
C ASN A 940 -11.81 -8.85 -11.03
N TYR A 941 -12.55 -9.78 -10.40
CA TYR A 941 -13.78 -10.36 -10.94
C TYR A 941 -13.64 -10.82 -12.40
N LEU A 942 -12.61 -11.66 -12.64
CA LEU A 942 -12.31 -12.24 -13.95
C LEU A 942 -12.82 -13.68 -14.03
N VAL A 943 -13.58 -13.99 -15.08
CA VAL A 943 -14.08 -15.35 -15.36
C VAL A 943 -13.51 -15.87 -16.68
N VAL A 944 -12.73 -16.93 -16.62
CA VAL A 944 -12.20 -17.67 -17.78
C VAL A 944 -13.00 -18.96 -17.95
N LYS A 945 -13.57 -19.16 -19.15
CA LYS A 945 -14.47 -20.29 -19.42
C LYS A 945 -14.02 -21.12 -20.62
N TYR A 946 -14.12 -22.43 -20.49
CA TYR A 946 -14.00 -23.39 -21.59
C TYR A 946 -12.68 -23.31 -22.36
N ALA A 947 -11.60 -22.89 -21.70
CA ALA A 947 -10.29 -22.73 -22.28
C ALA A 947 -9.51 -24.07 -22.33
N GLY A 948 -8.22 -23.97 -22.59
CA GLY A 948 -7.23 -25.03 -22.47
C GLY A 948 -7.05 -25.93 -23.68
N SER A 949 -7.30 -25.42 -24.87
CA SER A 949 -7.10 -26.19 -26.10
C SER A 949 -5.62 -26.54 -26.35
N ASN A 950 -5.40 -27.69 -27.02
CA ASN A 950 -4.09 -28.09 -27.51
C ASN A 950 -3.73 -27.27 -28.77
N VAL A 951 -3.28 -26.03 -28.57
CA VAL A 951 -2.83 -25.12 -29.65
C VAL A 951 -1.57 -25.63 -30.36
N ASP A 952 -0.75 -26.45 -29.68
CA ASP A 952 0.43 -27.13 -30.23
C ASP A 952 0.39 -28.64 -29.88
N PRO A 953 0.82 -29.56 -30.77
CA PRO A 953 0.87 -31.00 -30.48
C PRO A 953 1.72 -31.40 -29.26
N GLU A 954 2.63 -30.53 -28.80
CA GLU A 954 3.53 -30.78 -27.66
C GLU A 954 3.16 -30.00 -26.39
N ASN A 955 2.31 -28.96 -26.47
CA ASN A 955 1.92 -28.12 -25.32
C ASN A 955 0.39 -27.89 -25.30
N GLN A 956 -0.22 -28.13 -24.15
CA GLN A 956 -1.59 -27.78 -23.84
C GLN A 956 -1.56 -26.44 -23.08
N LEU A 957 -2.57 -25.59 -23.23
CA LEU A 957 -2.61 -24.31 -22.52
C LEU A 957 -3.54 -24.41 -21.32
N ASN A 958 -3.31 -23.59 -20.31
CA ASN A 958 -4.13 -23.54 -19.09
C ASN A 958 -5.26 -22.51 -19.20
N GLY A 959 -6.19 -22.54 -18.26
CA GLY A 959 -7.19 -21.47 -18.15
C GLY A 959 -6.51 -20.13 -17.92
N ILE A 960 -5.68 -20.07 -16.88
CA ILE A 960 -4.74 -18.97 -16.64
C ILE A 960 -3.36 -19.56 -16.33
N ALA A 961 -2.35 -19.16 -17.10
CA ALA A 961 -0.95 -19.47 -16.83
C ALA A 961 -0.23 -18.23 -16.26
N PHE A 962 0.19 -18.30 -15.00
CA PHE A 962 1.03 -17.29 -14.36
C PHE A 962 2.49 -17.70 -14.54
N GLN A 963 3.16 -17.11 -15.52
CA GLN A 963 4.52 -17.45 -15.90
C GLN A 963 5.49 -16.41 -15.33
N GLY A 964 6.17 -16.74 -14.23
CA GLY A 964 7.13 -15.84 -13.57
C GLY A 964 6.50 -14.51 -13.15
N VAL A 965 5.27 -14.52 -12.64
CA VAL A 965 4.53 -13.31 -12.25
C VAL A 965 4.88 -12.91 -10.82
N GLY A 966 5.17 -11.63 -10.60
CA GLY A 966 5.60 -11.09 -9.32
C GLY A 966 4.44 -10.72 -8.38
N SER A 967 4.77 -10.53 -7.10
CA SER A 967 3.82 -10.17 -6.04
C SER A 967 3.27 -8.75 -6.17
N GLY A 968 3.83 -7.91 -7.04
CA GLY A 968 3.24 -6.63 -7.41
C GLY A 968 1.99 -6.76 -8.31
N THR A 969 1.67 -7.97 -8.77
CA THR A 969 0.44 -8.25 -9.53
C THR A 969 -0.72 -8.55 -8.59
N MET A 970 -1.82 -7.81 -8.71
CA MET A 970 -3.01 -8.03 -7.88
C MET A 970 -3.93 -9.07 -8.53
N VAL A 971 -4.24 -10.15 -7.81
CA VAL A 971 -5.16 -11.19 -8.29
C VAL A 971 -6.21 -11.45 -7.22
N ASP A 972 -7.44 -11.02 -7.48
CA ASP A 972 -8.57 -11.22 -6.57
C ASP A 972 -9.85 -11.55 -7.35
N TYR A 973 -10.75 -12.32 -6.74
CA TYR A 973 -12.02 -12.74 -7.33
C TYR A 973 -11.90 -13.30 -8.75
N ILE A 974 -11.12 -14.38 -8.93
CA ILE A 974 -10.96 -15.03 -10.23
C ILE A 974 -11.63 -16.40 -10.29
N GLN A 975 -12.17 -16.74 -11.46
CA GLN A 975 -12.72 -18.06 -11.73
C GLN A 975 -12.19 -18.66 -13.03
N VAL A 976 -11.83 -19.95 -12.97
CA VAL A 976 -11.68 -20.79 -14.15
C VAL A 976 -12.73 -21.90 -14.15
N HIS A 977 -13.47 -21.99 -15.26
CA HIS A 977 -14.57 -22.94 -15.42
C HIS A 977 -14.40 -23.82 -16.67
N ASN A 978 -14.43 -25.14 -16.46
CA ASN A 978 -14.39 -26.16 -17.50
C ASN A 978 -13.19 -26.01 -18.45
N ASN A 979 -11.99 -25.85 -17.88
CA ASN A 979 -10.75 -25.89 -18.66
C ASN A 979 -10.41 -27.33 -19.10
N LEU A 980 -9.90 -27.51 -20.32
CA LEU A 980 -9.54 -28.85 -20.83
C LEU A 980 -8.25 -29.39 -20.19
N ASP A 981 -7.31 -28.50 -19.91
CA ASP A 981 -6.08 -28.76 -19.17
C ASP A 981 -6.24 -28.19 -17.75
N ASP A 982 -5.19 -27.60 -17.18
CA ASP A 982 -5.26 -27.10 -15.81
C ASP A 982 -6.10 -25.84 -15.68
N GLY A 983 -6.80 -25.71 -14.55
CA GLY A 983 -7.54 -24.48 -14.26
C GLY A 983 -6.60 -23.27 -14.21
N ILE A 984 -5.70 -23.30 -13.25
CA ILE A 984 -4.61 -22.33 -13.09
C ILE A 984 -3.32 -23.11 -12.94
N GLU A 985 -2.27 -22.66 -13.63
CA GLU A 985 -0.91 -23.15 -13.41
C GLU A 985 0.06 -21.99 -13.13
N PHE A 986 0.85 -22.13 -12.08
CA PHE A 986 1.96 -21.22 -11.75
C PHE A 986 3.30 -21.81 -12.21
N PHE A 987 4.00 -21.09 -13.07
CA PHE A 987 5.38 -21.41 -13.47
C PHE A 987 6.34 -20.42 -12.81
N GLY A 988 6.78 -20.76 -11.60
CA GLY A 988 7.58 -19.87 -10.78
C GLY A 988 6.87 -18.57 -10.42
N GLY A 989 7.64 -17.58 -9.97
CA GLY A 989 7.16 -16.29 -9.52
C GLY A 989 6.74 -16.27 -8.05
N THR A 990 6.13 -15.16 -7.67
CA THR A 990 5.79 -14.79 -6.28
C THR A 990 4.40 -14.18 -6.19
N VAL A 991 3.64 -14.17 -7.29
CA VAL A 991 2.26 -13.65 -7.32
C VAL A 991 1.40 -14.33 -6.27
N ASP A 992 0.67 -13.51 -5.53
CA ASP A 992 -0.34 -13.93 -4.57
C ASP A 992 -1.73 -13.89 -5.21
N ALA A 993 -2.69 -14.71 -4.75
CA ALA A 993 -4.06 -14.68 -5.24
C ALA A 993 -5.11 -14.92 -4.14
N MET A 994 -6.16 -14.10 -4.13
CA MET A 994 -7.27 -14.21 -3.19
C MET A 994 -8.60 -14.51 -3.92
N HIS A 995 -9.55 -15.15 -3.23
CA HIS A 995 -10.88 -15.50 -3.77
C HIS A 995 -10.85 -16.22 -5.14
N VAL A 996 -10.32 -17.45 -5.14
CA VAL A 996 -10.10 -18.23 -6.36
C VAL A 996 -11.12 -19.36 -6.48
N VAL A 997 -11.79 -19.47 -7.63
CA VAL A 997 -12.79 -20.51 -7.91
C VAL A 997 -12.37 -21.36 -9.11
N LEU A 998 -12.28 -22.67 -8.93
CA LEU A 998 -11.85 -23.62 -9.98
C LEU A 998 -12.89 -24.72 -10.10
N THR A 999 -13.51 -24.86 -11.27
CA THR A 999 -14.69 -25.71 -11.42
C THR A 999 -14.67 -26.50 -12.72
N GLY A 1000 -14.79 -27.83 -12.62
CA GLY A 1000 -15.00 -28.69 -13.79
C GLY A 1000 -13.80 -28.82 -14.74
N ASN A 1001 -12.59 -28.47 -14.29
CA ASN A 1001 -11.36 -28.66 -15.08
C ASN A 1001 -11.08 -30.15 -15.30
N ALA A 1002 -10.61 -30.50 -16.50
CA ALA A 1002 -10.44 -31.89 -16.93
C ALA A 1002 -9.07 -32.49 -16.59
N ASP A 1003 -8.03 -31.68 -16.36
CA ASP A 1003 -6.79 -32.18 -15.79
C ASP A 1003 -6.70 -31.75 -14.32
N ASP A 1004 -5.67 -31.02 -13.91
CA ASP A 1004 -5.54 -30.52 -12.55
C ASP A 1004 -6.37 -29.25 -12.33
N SER A 1005 -6.94 -29.06 -11.14
CA SER A 1005 -7.65 -27.81 -10.89
C SER A 1005 -6.68 -26.65 -10.71
N LEU A 1006 -5.65 -26.89 -9.90
CA LEU A 1006 -4.56 -25.97 -9.59
C LEU A 1006 -3.23 -26.73 -9.73
N ASP A 1007 -2.30 -26.20 -10.49
CA ASP A 1007 -0.93 -26.74 -10.61
C ASP A 1007 0.10 -25.64 -10.32
N TRP A 1008 1.28 -26.04 -9.82
CA TRP A 1008 2.45 -25.19 -9.81
C TRP A 1008 3.75 -25.97 -10.03
N THR A 1009 4.70 -25.29 -10.65
CA THR A 1009 6.05 -25.75 -10.91
C THR A 1009 7.02 -24.58 -10.94
N ASP A 1010 8.27 -24.87 -11.28
CA ASP A 1010 9.35 -23.94 -11.61
C ASP A 1010 9.67 -22.87 -10.55
N GLY A 1011 9.35 -23.13 -9.28
CA GLY A 1011 9.79 -22.34 -8.14
C GLY A 1011 8.80 -21.31 -7.61
N TRP A 1012 7.49 -21.56 -7.73
CA TRP A 1012 6.47 -20.60 -7.27
C TRP A 1012 6.43 -20.50 -5.74
N GLN A 1013 6.53 -19.29 -5.21
CA GLN A 1013 6.61 -19.00 -3.77
C GLN A 1013 5.50 -18.05 -3.29
N GLY A 1014 4.42 -17.91 -4.06
CA GLY A 1014 3.30 -17.03 -3.71
C GLY A 1014 2.37 -17.59 -2.64
N ARG A 1015 1.34 -16.82 -2.31
CA ARG A 1015 0.34 -17.13 -1.30
C ARG A 1015 -1.07 -17.16 -1.90
N MET A 1016 -1.95 -17.98 -1.32
CA MET A 1016 -3.37 -17.97 -1.69
C MET A 1016 -4.31 -18.05 -0.49
N GLN A 1017 -5.41 -17.30 -0.53
CA GLN A 1017 -6.48 -17.41 0.46
C GLN A 1017 -7.87 -17.46 -0.17
N TYR A 1018 -8.79 -18.20 0.46
CA TYR A 1018 -10.17 -18.40 0.01
C TYR A 1018 -10.25 -19.10 -1.35
N VAL A 1019 -9.74 -20.33 -1.41
CA VAL A 1019 -9.68 -21.14 -2.63
C VAL A 1019 -10.80 -22.18 -2.65
N HIS A 1020 -11.66 -22.17 -3.66
CA HIS A 1020 -12.77 -23.12 -3.81
C HIS A 1020 -12.63 -23.96 -5.09
N ILE A 1021 -12.35 -25.25 -4.92
CA ILE A 1021 -12.16 -26.21 -6.02
C ILE A 1021 -13.32 -27.21 -6.06
N VAL A 1022 -13.89 -27.40 -7.25
CA VAL A 1022 -14.86 -28.46 -7.56
C VAL A 1022 -14.38 -29.23 -8.80
N GLN A 1023 -13.85 -30.43 -8.59
CA GLN A 1023 -13.29 -31.24 -9.68
C GLN A 1023 -14.39 -31.74 -10.64
N ALA A 1024 -14.04 -31.94 -11.92
CA ALA A 1024 -14.94 -32.54 -12.88
C ALA A 1024 -15.28 -33.99 -12.54
N ASP A 1025 -16.56 -34.37 -12.66
CA ASP A 1025 -17.01 -35.76 -12.44
C ASP A 1025 -16.50 -36.74 -13.51
N ASP A 1026 -16.17 -36.26 -14.72
CA ASP A 1026 -15.98 -37.10 -15.91
C ASP A 1026 -14.53 -37.27 -16.36
N SER A 1027 -13.63 -36.36 -15.99
CA SER A 1027 -12.27 -36.32 -16.58
C SER A 1027 -11.11 -35.86 -15.70
N ALA A 1028 -11.34 -35.21 -14.54
CA ALA A 1028 -10.30 -34.63 -13.68
C ALA A 1028 -9.14 -35.59 -13.31
N ASP A 1029 -7.98 -35.03 -12.96
CA ASP A 1029 -6.90 -35.74 -12.21
C ASP A 1029 -6.85 -35.23 -10.76
N ASN A 1030 -6.00 -34.26 -10.42
CA ASN A 1030 -5.84 -33.77 -9.04
C ASN A 1030 -6.63 -32.48 -8.79
N GLY A 1031 -7.01 -32.25 -7.54
CA GLY A 1031 -7.44 -30.92 -7.10
C GLY A 1031 -6.25 -29.96 -7.09
N ILE A 1032 -5.12 -30.45 -6.58
CA ILE A 1032 -3.81 -29.82 -6.65
C ILE A 1032 -2.79 -30.84 -7.16
N GLU A 1033 -2.07 -30.52 -8.23
CA GLU A 1033 -0.76 -31.09 -8.54
C GLU A 1033 0.32 -30.04 -8.23
N ALA A 1034 1.49 -30.48 -7.78
CA ALA A 1034 2.48 -29.57 -7.23
C ALA A 1034 3.89 -30.13 -7.40
N ASP A 1035 4.72 -29.37 -8.11
CA ASP A 1035 6.11 -29.68 -8.44
C ASP A 1035 7.06 -28.56 -8.01
N ASN A 1036 8.33 -28.92 -7.75
CA ASN A 1036 9.39 -27.92 -7.74
C ASN A 1036 9.98 -27.73 -9.14
N ARG A 1037 10.82 -28.67 -9.59
CA ARG A 1037 11.41 -28.63 -10.93
C ARG A 1037 11.65 -30.03 -11.45
N GLU A 1038 11.18 -30.30 -12.66
CA GLU A 1038 11.48 -31.57 -13.31
C GLU A 1038 12.99 -31.67 -13.64
N GLY A 1039 13.59 -32.80 -13.27
CA GLY A 1039 15.01 -33.07 -13.54
C GLY A 1039 15.98 -32.56 -12.47
N ASP A 1040 15.56 -31.63 -11.61
CA ASP A 1040 16.28 -31.22 -10.40
C ASP A 1040 15.32 -30.83 -9.27
N GLU A 1041 14.91 -31.81 -8.48
CA GLU A 1041 13.96 -31.64 -7.38
C GLU A 1041 14.44 -30.67 -6.28
N ASN A 1042 15.71 -30.25 -6.29
CA ASN A 1042 16.27 -29.30 -5.32
C ASN A 1042 16.62 -27.93 -5.90
N ALA A 1043 16.16 -27.63 -7.12
CA ALA A 1043 16.37 -26.32 -7.73
C ALA A 1043 15.78 -25.20 -6.86
N ALA A 1044 16.51 -24.08 -6.81
CA ALA A 1044 16.14 -22.87 -6.11
C ALA A 1044 15.76 -21.77 -7.13
N PRO A 1045 14.80 -20.86 -6.83
CA PRO A 1045 13.88 -20.93 -5.69
C PRO A 1045 13.04 -22.22 -5.72
N ARG A 1046 12.76 -22.80 -4.55
CA ARG A 1046 11.94 -24.02 -4.47
C ARG A 1046 10.47 -23.62 -4.50
N SER A 1047 9.63 -24.33 -5.24
CA SER A 1047 8.19 -24.15 -5.13
C SER A 1047 7.76 -24.46 -3.70
N ASN A 1048 7.25 -23.46 -2.98
CA ASN A 1048 6.84 -23.59 -1.60
C ASN A 1048 5.78 -22.53 -1.23
N PRO A 1049 4.57 -22.62 -1.81
CA PRO A 1049 3.52 -21.64 -1.56
C PRO A 1049 2.87 -21.84 -0.19
N THR A 1050 2.25 -20.77 0.32
CA THR A 1050 1.38 -20.85 1.50
C THR A 1050 -0.08 -20.68 1.09
N ILE A 1051 -0.95 -21.63 1.42
CA ILE A 1051 -2.38 -21.60 1.08
C ILE A 1051 -3.22 -21.72 2.36
N ALA A 1052 -4.12 -20.75 2.55
CA ALA A 1052 -5.06 -20.73 3.66
C ALA A 1052 -6.51 -20.77 3.18
N ASN A 1053 -7.41 -21.31 4.01
CA ASN A 1053 -8.86 -21.30 3.76
C ASN A 1053 -9.22 -21.89 2.38
N MET A 1054 -8.93 -23.18 2.20
CA MET A 1054 -9.17 -23.87 0.93
C MET A 1054 -10.19 -25.00 1.09
N SER A 1055 -11.11 -25.14 0.14
CA SER A 1055 -12.02 -26.28 0.01
C SER A 1055 -11.81 -27.00 -1.31
N ILE A 1056 -11.61 -28.32 -1.26
CA ILE A 1056 -11.62 -29.20 -2.43
C ILE A 1056 -12.82 -30.15 -2.33
N LEU A 1057 -13.76 -30.01 -3.26
CA LEU A 1057 -14.84 -30.95 -3.53
C LEU A 1057 -14.44 -31.83 -4.70
N GLY A 1058 -13.83 -32.97 -4.39
CA GLY A 1058 -13.13 -33.79 -5.37
C GLY A 1058 -13.93 -34.91 -6.01
N ASN A 1059 -13.30 -35.54 -7.01
CA ASN A 1059 -13.85 -36.67 -7.75
C ASN A 1059 -13.61 -38.01 -7.03
N THR A 1060 -14.65 -38.85 -6.91
CA THR A 1060 -14.58 -40.14 -6.21
C THR A 1060 -13.59 -41.16 -6.77
N GLY A 1061 -13.03 -40.93 -7.96
CA GLY A 1061 -12.00 -41.76 -8.59
C GLY A 1061 -10.57 -41.24 -8.41
N GLU A 1062 -10.41 -39.99 -8.01
CA GLU A 1062 -9.15 -39.24 -8.19
C GLU A 1062 -8.63 -38.62 -6.89
N ARG A 1063 -7.52 -37.87 -6.98
CA ARG A 1063 -6.82 -37.31 -5.82
C ARG A 1063 -7.27 -35.88 -5.51
N GLY A 1064 -7.25 -35.54 -4.22
CA GLY A 1064 -7.42 -34.17 -3.74
C GLY A 1064 -6.14 -33.37 -3.97
N ILE A 1065 -5.08 -33.68 -3.22
CA ILE A 1065 -3.80 -32.97 -3.28
C ILE A 1065 -2.67 -33.97 -3.57
N ARG A 1066 -1.79 -33.62 -4.50
CA ARG A 1066 -0.58 -34.38 -4.82
C ARG A 1066 0.64 -33.45 -4.79
N LEU A 1067 1.57 -33.70 -3.86
CA LEU A 1067 2.84 -32.98 -3.76
C LEU A 1067 3.99 -33.89 -4.21
N ARG A 1068 4.77 -33.48 -5.20
CA ARG A 1068 5.85 -34.33 -5.75
C ARG A 1068 7.07 -33.49 -6.19
N ARG A 1069 8.10 -34.19 -6.67
CA ARG A 1069 9.34 -33.61 -7.24
C ARG A 1069 10.00 -32.51 -6.40
N GLY A 1070 9.94 -32.63 -5.07
CA GLY A 1070 10.55 -31.70 -4.13
C GLY A 1070 9.78 -30.40 -3.89
N THR A 1071 8.49 -30.28 -4.24
CA THR A 1071 7.71 -29.11 -3.79
C THR A 1071 7.57 -29.09 -2.27
N GLY A 1072 7.61 -27.90 -1.67
CA GLY A 1072 7.02 -27.60 -0.37
C GLY A 1072 5.55 -27.15 -0.50
N ALA A 1073 4.87 -26.99 0.63
CA ALA A 1073 3.56 -26.33 0.74
C ALA A 1073 3.20 -26.12 2.23
N ASP A 1074 2.81 -24.90 2.59
CA ASP A 1074 2.23 -24.58 3.89
C ASP A 1074 0.70 -24.44 3.77
N LEU A 1075 -0.04 -25.35 4.40
CA LEU A 1075 -1.49 -25.48 4.24
C LEU A 1075 -2.22 -25.23 5.57
N TYR A 1076 -3.01 -24.16 5.62
CA TYR A 1076 -3.80 -23.77 6.79
C TYR A 1076 -5.30 -23.80 6.50
N ASN A 1077 -6.10 -24.25 7.47
CA ASN A 1077 -7.57 -24.18 7.37
C ASN A 1077 -8.11 -24.86 6.09
N VAL A 1078 -7.59 -26.04 5.76
CA VAL A 1078 -7.92 -26.76 4.52
C VAL A 1078 -9.01 -27.81 4.74
N MET A 1079 -9.96 -27.91 3.81
CA MET A 1079 -10.95 -28.97 3.75
C MET A 1079 -10.84 -29.73 2.41
N VAL A 1080 -10.67 -31.06 2.47
CA VAL A 1080 -10.68 -31.93 1.28
C VAL A 1080 -11.70 -33.03 1.49
N GLY A 1081 -12.62 -33.19 0.54
CA GLY A 1081 -13.64 -34.23 0.59
C GLY A 1081 -14.14 -34.63 -0.79
N GLY A 1082 -14.74 -35.82 -0.90
CA GLY A 1082 -15.27 -36.33 -2.17
C GLY A 1082 -14.23 -37.06 -3.04
N SER A 1083 -12.94 -36.77 -2.88
CA SER A 1083 -11.85 -37.47 -3.56
C SER A 1083 -11.71 -38.95 -3.17
N ALA A 1084 -11.11 -39.76 -4.04
CA ALA A 1084 -10.65 -41.11 -3.69
C ALA A 1084 -9.57 -41.05 -2.60
N THR A 1085 -8.52 -40.26 -2.84
CA THR A 1085 -7.40 -40.02 -1.91
C THR A 1085 -7.32 -38.54 -1.56
N CYS A 1086 -7.22 -38.18 -0.27
CA CYS A 1086 -7.13 -36.76 0.13
C CYS A 1086 -5.76 -36.14 -0.18
N LEU A 1087 -4.68 -36.79 0.23
CA LEU A 1087 -3.32 -36.27 0.11
C LEU A 1087 -2.34 -37.38 -0.27
N ASP A 1088 -1.53 -37.10 -1.28
CA ASP A 1088 -0.43 -37.92 -1.75
C ASP A 1088 0.87 -37.08 -1.78
N VAL A 1089 1.96 -37.63 -1.26
CA VAL A 1089 3.29 -36.99 -1.26
C VAL A 1089 4.28 -37.96 -1.89
N ASP A 1090 4.66 -37.71 -3.14
CA ASP A 1090 5.37 -38.66 -3.98
C ASP A 1090 6.86 -38.33 -4.13
N GLY A 1091 7.71 -39.34 -4.02
CA GLY A 1091 9.17 -39.24 -4.14
C GLY A 1091 9.93 -39.01 -2.83
N ASP A 1092 11.14 -39.59 -2.73
CA ASP A 1092 11.98 -39.53 -1.52
C ASP A 1092 12.31 -38.08 -1.09
N THR A 1093 12.48 -37.16 -2.04
CA THR A 1093 12.76 -35.74 -1.75
C THR A 1093 11.55 -35.07 -1.11
N SER A 1094 10.35 -35.17 -1.70
CA SER A 1094 9.12 -34.57 -1.15
C SER A 1094 8.74 -35.18 0.19
N ILE A 1095 8.85 -36.51 0.35
CA ILE A 1095 8.62 -37.17 1.66
C ILE A 1095 9.59 -36.62 2.72
N GLY A 1096 10.83 -36.31 2.31
CA GLY A 1096 11.82 -35.70 3.16
C GLY A 1096 11.45 -34.31 3.70
N LEU A 1097 10.51 -33.59 3.06
CA LEU A 1097 10.10 -32.23 3.42
C LEU A 1097 8.95 -32.19 4.44
N ILE A 1098 8.32 -33.32 4.75
CA ILE A 1098 7.17 -33.40 5.67
C ILE A 1098 7.56 -32.89 7.07
N GLY A 1099 6.87 -31.85 7.53
CA GLY A 1099 7.13 -31.17 8.81
C GLY A 1099 8.36 -30.26 8.82
N MET A 1100 8.92 -29.96 7.65
CA MET A 1100 9.91 -28.91 7.45
C MET A 1100 9.35 -27.87 6.48
N ASP A 1101 9.19 -28.25 5.20
CA ASP A 1101 8.69 -27.39 4.11
C ASP A 1101 7.34 -27.88 3.59
N ILE A 1102 6.80 -28.98 4.11
CA ILE A 1102 5.39 -29.38 3.92
C ILE A 1102 4.74 -29.35 5.29
N ASN A 1103 3.96 -28.31 5.57
CA ASN A 1103 3.28 -28.12 6.84
C ASN A 1103 1.76 -28.07 6.66
N ILE A 1104 1.03 -28.73 7.56
CA ILE A 1104 -0.43 -28.82 7.52
C ILE A 1104 -0.97 -28.57 8.92
N GLU A 1105 -1.80 -27.53 9.06
CA GLU A 1105 -2.45 -27.17 10.32
C GLU A 1105 -3.94 -26.90 10.12
N SER A 1106 -4.76 -27.38 11.06
CA SER A 1106 -6.22 -27.16 11.07
C SER A 1106 -6.91 -27.64 9.79
N ALA A 1107 -6.65 -28.90 9.40
CA ALA A 1107 -7.20 -29.49 8.18
C ALA A 1107 -8.27 -30.56 8.45
N SER A 1108 -9.28 -30.63 7.58
CA SER A 1108 -10.34 -31.64 7.58
C SER A 1108 -10.26 -32.53 6.34
N PHE A 1109 -9.84 -33.79 6.53
CA PHE A 1109 -9.73 -34.78 5.46
C PHE A 1109 -10.88 -35.80 5.52
N GLY A 1110 -11.76 -35.75 4.52
CA GLY A 1110 -13.00 -36.54 4.41
C GLY A 1110 -13.07 -37.43 3.16
N CYS A 1111 -11.96 -38.05 2.76
CA CYS A 1111 -11.87 -38.89 1.55
C CYS A 1111 -12.05 -40.39 1.85
N SER A 1112 -12.13 -41.20 0.79
CA SER A 1112 -12.23 -42.66 0.94
C SER A 1112 -10.96 -43.30 1.51
N GLU A 1113 -9.82 -42.72 1.14
CA GLU A 1113 -8.48 -42.95 1.67
C GLU A 1113 -7.87 -41.58 1.98
N VAL A 1114 -7.31 -41.38 3.18
CA VAL A 1114 -6.76 -40.06 3.55
C VAL A 1114 -5.35 -39.90 3.00
N VAL A 1115 -4.52 -40.93 3.15
CA VAL A 1115 -3.15 -41.03 2.66
C VAL A 1115 -3.02 -42.30 1.84
N ASP A 1116 -2.34 -42.24 0.69
CA ASP A 1116 -2.00 -43.44 -0.08
C ASP A 1116 -1.15 -44.40 0.79
N GLY A 1117 -1.57 -45.68 0.87
CA GLY A 1117 -0.98 -46.71 1.73
C GLY A 1117 0.52 -46.99 1.55
N ASP A 1118 1.17 -46.44 0.52
CA ASP A 1118 2.62 -46.50 0.32
C ASP A 1118 3.40 -45.36 1.03
N ASN A 1119 2.73 -44.46 1.77
CA ASN A 1119 3.34 -43.30 2.44
C ASN A 1119 3.19 -43.29 3.98
N PRO A 1120 3.89 -44.18 4.70
CA PRO A 1120 3.74 -44.34 6.16
C PRO A 1120 4.27 -43.15 6.98
N ASP A 1121 5.20 -42.37 6.42
CA ASP A 1121 5.77 -41.20 7.08
C ASP A 1121 4.77 -40.05 7.08
N LEU A 1122 4.06 -39.83 5.95
CA LEU A 1122 2.94 -38.89 5.88
C LEU A 1122 1.81 -39.26 6.85
N GLN A 1123 1.43 -40.53 6.92
CA GLN A 1123 0.41 -40.97 7.90
C GLN A 1123 0.86 -40.69 9.34
N THR A 1124 2.15 -40.91 9.65
CA THR A 1124 2.70 -40.64 10.99
C THR A 1124 2.69 -39.16 11.31
N TYR A 1125 2.97 -38.30 10.32
CA TYR A 1125 2.91 -36.85 10.46
C TYR A 1125 1.48 -36.38 10.76
N LEU A 1126 0.49 -36.79 9.95
CA LEU A 1126 -0.91 -36.38 10.13
C LEU A 1126 -1.49 -36.84 11.47
N ASP A 1127 -1.06 -37.99 12.01
CA ASP A 1127 -1.47 -38.48 13.33
C ASP A 1127 -0.97 -37.59 14.48
N GLY A 1128 0.08 -36.79 14.25
CA GLY A 1128 0.68 -35.86 15.21
C GLY A 1128 0.45 -34.37 14.91
N ALA A 1129 -0.12 -34.04 13.76
CA ALA A 1129 -0.34 -32.68 13.29
C ALA A 1129 -1.40 -31.94 14.13
N VAL A 1130 -1.24 -30.62 14.26
CA VAL A 1130 -2.11 -29.77 15.08
C VAL A 1130 -3.46 -29.60 14.39
N ASN A 1131 -4.54 -29.89 15.12
CA ASN A 1131 -5.92 -29.71 14.66
C ASN A 1131 -6.25 -30.40 13.31
N VAL A 1132 -5.59 -31.51 12.96
CA VAL A 1132 -5.93 -32.28 11.74
C VAL A 1132 -6.93 -33.38 12.06
N THR A 1133 -7.98 -33.51 11.24
CA THR A 1133 -8.95 -34.62 11.29
C THR A 1133 -8.88 -35.47 10.02
N GLN A 1134 -9.10 -36.77 10.18
CA GLN A 1134 -9.02 -37.76 9.11
C GLN A 1134 -10.36 -38.50 8.89
N ASP A 1135 -11.44 -38.01 9.50
CA ASP A 1135 -12.80 -38.54 9.38
C ASP A 1135 -13.78 -37.52 8.79
N GLY A 1136 -13.26 -36.39 8.29
CA GLY A 1136 -14.02 -35.26 7.75
C GLY A 1136 -14.71 -34.38 8.79
N SER A 1137 -14.44 -34.54 10.10
CA SER A 1137 -14.94 -33.62 11.12
C SER A 1137 -14.19 -32.29 11.10
N ILE A 1138 -14.89 -31.17 11.31
CA ILE A 1138 -14.28 -29.84 11.21
C ILE A 1138 -13.53 -29.51 12.52
N PRO A 1139 -12.20 -29.28 12.49
CA PRO A 1139 -11.42 -28.85 13.65
C PRO A 1139 -11.55 -27.33 13.89
N PRO A 1140 -11.03 -26.79 15.02
CA PRO A 1140 -10.85 -25.34 15.17
C PRO A 1140 -9.91 -24.78 14.09
N ALA A 1141 -10.17 -23.56 13.63
CA ALA A 1141 -9.28 -22.85 12.69
C ALA A 1141 -7.92 -22.51 13.35
N ALA A 1142 -6.87 -22.50 12.53
CA ALA A 1142 -5.54 -22.06 12.87
C ALA A 1142 -5.48 -20.53 13.02
N THR A 1143 -4.52 -20.06 13.81
CA THR A 1143 -4.04 -18.68 13.68
C THR A 1143 -3.19 -18.62 12.43
N LEU A 1144 -3.59 -17.80 11.46
CA LEU A 1144 -2.85 -17.63 10.21
C LEU A 1144 -1.63 -16.73 10.43
N PRO A 1145 -0.60 -16.83 9.56
CA PRO A 1145 0.54 -15.92 9.58
C PRO A 1145 0.07 -14.44 9.54
N SER A 1146 0.64 -13.59 10.38
CA SER A 1146 0.33 -12.16 10.43
C SER A 1146 1.25 -11.37 9.47
N ASP A 1147 1.25 -11.75 8.19
CA ASP A 1147 2.19 -11.26 7.16
C ASP A 1147 1.59 -10.18 6.25
N GLY A 1148 0.35 -9.74 6.55
CA GLY A 1148 -0.39 -8.71 5.80
C GLY A 1148 -1.17 -9.24 4.60
N PHE A 1149 -1.04 -10.51 4.23
CA PHE A 1149 -1.84 -11.13 3.16
C PHE A 1149 -3.00 -11.95 3.73
N PHE A 1150 -2.74 -12.80 4.74
CA PHE A 1150 -3.79 -13.66 5.27
C PHE A 1150 -4.72 -12.91 6.22
N GLU A 1151 -6.00 -12.82 5.83
CA GLU A 1151 -7.07 -12.37 6.70
C GLU A 1151 -7.36 -13.40 7.78
N ALA A 1152 -7.47 -12.97 9.05
CA ALA A 1152 -7.83 -13.88 10.12
C ALA A 1152 -9.22 -14.49 9.87
N SER A 1153 -9.29 -15.83 9.85
CA SER A 1153 -10.54 -16.58 9.63
C SER A 1153 -10.79 -17.56 10.77
N ASP A 1154 -12.05 -17.66 11.20
CA ASP A 1154 -12.50 -18.65 12.18
C ASP A 1154 -13.05 -19.93 11.53
N VAL A 1155 -12.93 -20.05 10.20
CA VAL A 1155 -13.46 -21.15 9.40
C VAL A 1155 -12.32 -22.05 8.89
N VAL A 1156 -12.54 -23.36 8.91
CA VAL A 1156 -11.74 -24.35 8.17
C VAL A 1156 -12.44 -24.65 6.85
N GLY A 1157 -11.73 -24.45 5.75
CA GLY A 1157 -12.27 -24.39 4.41
C GLY A 1157 -12.34 -22.96 3.88
N SER A 1158 -12.86 -22.84 2.67
CA SER A 1158 -12.88 -21.60 1.89
C SER A 1158 -13.95 -20.58 2.27
N ASP A 1159 -14.87 -20.92 3.18
CA ASP A 1159 -16.04 -20.08 3.51
C ASP A 1159 -16.81 -19.57 2.27
N PHE A 1160 -16.89 -20.40 1.23
CA PHE A 1160 -17.35 -19.99 -0.11
C PHE A 1160 -18.67 -19.21 -0.14
N ASP A 1161 -19.63 -19.54 0.75
CA ASP A 1161 -20.93 -18.88 0.78
C ASP A 1161 -20.89 -17.41 1.24
N SER A 1162 -19.83 -16.96 1.93
CA SER A 1162 -19.74 -15.58 2.45
C SER A 1162 -19.29 -14.56 1.41
N TRP A 1163 -18.45 -14.98 0.46
CA TRP A 1163 -17.86 -14.12 -0.57
C TRP A 1163 -18.29 -14.47 -1.99
N LYS A 1164 -18.90 -15.65 -2.23
CA LYS A 1164 -19.43 -15.96 -3.57
C LYS A 1164 -20.50 -14.94 -3.96
N GLY A 1165 -20.32 -14.33 -5.12
CA GLY A 1165 -21.28 -13.40 -5.72
C GLY A 1165 -21.99 -14.00 -6.92
N SER A 1166 -22.72 -13.15 -7.65
CA SER A 1166 -23.34 -13.49 -8.93
C SER A 1166 -22.34 -13.74 -10.07
N TRP A 1167 -21.07 -13.36 -9.87
CA TRP A 1167 -20.01 -13.54 -10.84
C TRP A 1167 -19.58 -15.00 -11.02
N VAL A 1168 -19.82 -15.85 -10.00
CA VAL A 1168 -19.44 -17.27 -10.07
C VAL A 1168 -20.40 -18.05 -10.97
N PHE A 1169 -19.82 -18.80 -11.90
CA PHE A 1169 -20.52 -19.60 -12.89
C PHE A 1169 -20.45 -21.12 -12.56
N GLY A 1170 -21.50 -21.86 -12.90
CA GLY A 1170 -21.45 -23.33 -12.92
C GLY A 1170 -21.59 -24.09 -11.58
N LEU A 1171 -21.94 -23.41 -10.48
CA LEU A 1171 -22.15 -24.01 -9.14
C LEU A 1171 -23.56 -23.80 -8.57
#